data_AF-A0A1I8EP65-F1
#
_entry.id   AF-A0A1I8EP65-F1
#
_cell.length_a   1.000
_cell.length_b   1.000
_cell.length_c   1.000
_cell.angle_alpha   90.00
_cell.angle_beta   90.00
_cell.angle_gamma   90.00
#
_symmetry.space_group_name_H-M   'P 1'
#
loop_
_entity.id
_entity.type
_entity.pdbx_description
1 polymer ?
#
loop_
_entity_poly.entity_id
_entity_poly.type
_entity_poly.pdbx_seq_one_letter_code
_entity_poly.pdbx_strand_id
1 'polypeptide(L)'
;MNDFISDTFIISGTIFQDVAVVKLYSSFSSIVDNEVLSSIVSEFSVFLSERFEFSKIEINFDGSECNHLIKIKFSKYFKNMVLKITDHGQLSSSSILWAKPPIDVTMSFTFFNITNSQQVQYYTAKPNVTEKGPFSFRMTETKKDLKFSKDGNTVHYKSYKQYFYEPNMSCPSCRNNPELILPNVAALGAITTMIEEKECGPTCRLIIDIGLLLMGEYPFRKLRPLNVTFYGYNDPLLSLTNSPIFKYFGDKFNDGKSIIPLKIPHLQNLALFYKLNNSNDEDYIIETGKNDINSIGVIQNWAGSNHLPLSWWQTKQARMINGTDAGSFAPLHLTPSTILPFFSSFLCRSFAAEFSKHSTYKKMRSVEFTVPQDEFDTISNKRIGFRYRNLEKIRYFPEWNPCSKMTRNNNFTSCSNISINCLLEQNLCHHCCKGNYVDGTYLLPPGMFPLVCFPGKNETLPMSAIISPPYFSYSPKEVINSVIGFPQLNVKPSTFTFTREPLTGLLLQINIQLMVSFPMFQTNESTIATRLPNLMTPMMLIRVHGELSDDFFNMLFTNLILIPKYVGWIRITFITSGICILIAYGIFTLVRYFQKTFQRIDWNYFIRRVSRYSIHVILHYCFQKTLSAGMQIPKPSFGVQPLLLHINVVTPFIRYPLRQFKIAVVPI
;
A
#
# COMPACT_ATOMS: atom_id res chain seq x y z
N MET A 1 47.08 -2.24 51.95
CA MET A 1 45.82 -1.58 52.39
C MET A 1 45.71 -0.29 51.60
N ASN A 2 44.55 -0.03 51.00
CA ASN A 2 44.34 0.99 49.95
C ASN A 2 45.05 0.69 48.61
N ASP A 3 44.87 -0.53 48.11
CA ASP A 3 44.91 -0.78 46.68
C ASP A 3 43.57 -0.36 46.08
N PHE A 4 43.58 0.65 45.20
CA PHE A 4 42.43 1.05 44.41
C PHE A 4 42.83 0.94 42.94
N ILE A 5 42.72 -0.28 42.40
CA ILE A 5 42.93 -0.56 40.98
C ILE A 5 41.73 0.01 40.22
N SER A 6 41.98 0.94 39.30
CA SER A 6 40.95 1.48 38.41
C SER A 6 40.92 0.68 37.11
N ASP A 7 40.10 -0.37 37.06
CA ASP A 7 39.97 -1.23 35.88
C ASP A 7 39.60 -0.42 34.63
N THR A 8 40.41 -0.53 33.57
CA THR A 8 40.22 0.24 32.34
C THR A 8 40.27 -0.68 31.12
N PHE A 9 39.10 -1.19 30.71
CA PHE A 9 38.98 -1.96 29.46
C PHE A 9 39.05 -1.04 28.24
N ILE A 10 40.00 -1.28 27.34
CA ILE A 10 40.10 -0.53 26.08
C ILE A 10 39.23 -1.23 25.03
N ILE A 11 38.02 -0.70 24.86
CA ILE A 11 37.10 -1.09 23.78
C ILE A 11 37.51 -0.36 22.50
N SER A 12 37.91 -1.12 21.49
CA SER A 12 38.23 -0.60 20.16
C SER A 12 37.31 -1.24 19.13
N GLY A 13 36.55 -0.41 18.42
CA GLY A 13 35.52 -0.87 17.49
C GLY A 13 35.70 -0.26 16.11
N THR A 14 35.81 -1.11 15.09
CA THR A 14 35.74 -0.73 13.68
C THR A 14 34.54 -1.41 13.04
N ILE A 15 33.80 -0.65 12.23
CA ILE A 15 32.54 -1.11 11.64
C ILE A 15 32.58 -0.86 10.13
N PHE A 16 32.51 -1.96 9.38
CA PHE A 16 32.22 -1.98 7.95
C PHE A 16 30.81 -2.56 7.77
N GLN A 17 30.09 -2.05 6.77
CA GLN A 17 28.82 -2.55 6.21
C GLN A 17 28.19 -3.75 6.98
N ASP A 18 27.30 -3.42 7.91
CA ASP A 18 26.42 -4.31 8.68
C ASP A 18 27.07 -5.30 9.66
N VAL A 19 28.37 -5.14 9.97
CA VAL A 19 29.08 -5.91 11.01
C VAL A 19 29.69 -4.99 12.07
N ALA A 20 29.21 -5.11 13.31
CA ALA A 20 29.87 -4.50 14.46
C ALA A 20 30.98 -5.44 14.96
N VAL A 21 32.25 -5.01 14.83
CA VAL A 21 33.40 -5.71 15.41
C VAL A 21 33.82 -4.98 16.67
N VAL A 22 33.73 -5.66 17.82
CA VAL A 22 34.19 -5.15 19.12
C VAL A 22 35.44 -5.93 19.50
N LYS A 23 36.59 -5.24 19.54
CA LYS A 23 37.79 -5.76 20.21
C LYS A 23 37.81 -5.28 21.65
N LEU A 24 37.92 -6.22 22.57
CA LEU A 24 38.27 -5.97 23.97
C LEU A 24 39.78 -6.20 24.14
N TYR A 25 40.49 -5.15 24.53
CA TYR A 25 41.89 -5.23 24.92
C TYR A 25 42.00 -5.12 26.45
N SER A 26 42.53 -6.18 27.09
CA SER A 26 42.90 -6.18 28.51
C SER A 26 44.40 -5.88 28.66
N SER A 27 44.75 -4.76 29.31
CA SER A 27 46.14 -4.32 29.46
C SER A 27 46.85 -4.96 30.66
N PHE A 28 46.83 -6.29 30.76
CA PHE A 28 47.61 -7.05 31.75
C PHE A 28 48.17 -8.34 31.17
N SER A 29 49.48 -8.53 31.34
CA SER A 29 50.11 -9.85 31.28
C SER A 29 50.04 -10.48 32.67
N SER A 30 49.38 -11.64 32.79
CA SER A 30 49.09 -12.37 34.03
C SER A 30 48.11 -11.69 35.01
N ILE A 31 47.44 -12.53 35.83
CA ILE A 31 46.52 -12.16 36.93
C ILE A 31 45.18 -11.50 36.50
N VAL A 32 44.52 -12.11 35.52
CA VAL A 32 43.05 -12.24 35.50
C VAL A 32 42.75 -13.68 35.09
N ASP A 33 41.95 -14.41 35.87
CA ASP A 33 41.58 -15.78 35.50
C ASP A 33 40.65 -15.77 34.29
N ASN A 34 41.05 -16.52 33.24
CA ASN A 34 40.31 -16.60 31.98
C ASN A 34 38.85 -17.06 32.18
N GLU A 35 38.56 -17.83 33.22
CA GLU A 35 37.21 -18.27 33.57
C GLU A 35 36.29 -17.11 33.98
N VAL A 36 36.80 -16.09 34.69
CA VAL A 36 36.00 -14.94 35.11
C VAL A 36 35.65 -14.06 33.91
N LEU A 37 36.62 -13.80 33.03
CA LEU A 37 36.38 -13.04 31.80
C LEU A 37 35.46 -13.80 30.84
N SER A 38 35.62 -15.13 30.75
CA SER A 38 34.71 -16.03 30.03
C SER A 38 33.31 -15.99 30.60
N SER A 39 33.14 -16.00 31.93
CA SER A 39 31.83 -15.98 32.58
C SER A 39 31.08 -14.66 32.32
N ILE A 40 31.74 -13.52 32.47
CA ILE A 40 31.13 -12.21 32.20
C ILE A 40 30.73 -12.06 30.72
N VAL A 41 31.58 -12.51 29.79
CA VAL A 41 31.24 -12.51 28.35
C VAL A 41 30.13 -13.51 28.04
N SER A 42 30.10 -14.67 28.73
CA SER A 42 29.02 -15.65 28.64
C SER A 42 27.69 -15.04 29.07
N GLU A 43 27.57 -14.53 30.29
CA GLU A 43 26.34 -13.90 30.81
C GLU A 43 25.88 -12.74 29.93
N PHE A 44 26.80 -11.88 29.46
CA PHE A 44 26.44 -10.78 28.57
C PHE A 44 25.98 -11.27 27.18
N SER A 45 26.52 -12.39 26.69
CA SER A 45 26.05 -13.02 25.45
C SER A 45 24.68 -13.70 25.61
N VAL A 46 24.42 -14.34 26.75
CA VAL A 46 23.12 -14.92 27.11
C VAL A 46 22.07 -13.82 27.22
N PHE A 47 22.33 -12.77 27.99
CA PHE A 47 21.47 -11.59 28.14
C PHE A 47 21.11 -10.92 26.80
N LEU A 48 22.06 -10.85 25.87
CA LEU A 48 21.81 -10.37 24.51
C LEU A 48 20.96 -11.35 23.68
N SER A 49 21.17 -12.67 23.83
CA SER A 49 20.42 -13.70 23.09
C SER A 49 18.98 -13.92 23.59
N GLU A 50 18.72 -13.74 24.88
CA GLU A 50 17.37 -13.90 25.47
C GLU A 50 16.45 -12.71 25.17
N ARG A 51 17.02 -11.51 24.96
CA ARG A 51 16.26 -10.27 24.70
C ARG A 51 16.13 -9.92 23.22
N PHE A 52 16.93 -10.50 22.35
CA PHE A 52 16.96 -10.18 20.92
C PHE A 52 17.30 -11.45 20.11
N GLU A 53 16.58 -11.69 19.01
CA GLU A 53 16.82 -12.84 18.11
C GLU A 53 18.13 -12.72 17.30
N PHE A 54 19.28 -12.68 17.99
CA PHE A 54 20.60 -12.63 17.39
C PHE A 54 21.01 -14.00 16.84
N SER A 55 20.98 -14.10 15.51
CA SER A 55 21.07 -15.36 14.78
C SER A 55 22.40 -16.14 14.84
N LYS A 56 23.43 -15.58 15.47
CA LYS A 56 24.66 -16.21 15.96
C LYS A 56 25.53 -15.15 16.63
N ILE A 57 26.12 -15.46 17.79
CA ILE A 57 27.29 -14.76 18.33
C ILE A 57 28.47 -15.71 18.13
N GLU A 58 29.49 -15.29 17.39
CA GLU A 58 30.72 -16.08 17.19
C GLU A 58 31.85 -15.46 18.00
N ILE A 59 32.36 -16.22 18.98
CA ILE A 59 33.44 -15.83 19.89
C ILE A 59 34.63 -16.74 19.56
N ASN A 60 35.63 -16.20 18.87
CA ASN A 60 36.90 -16.90 18.67
C ASN A 60 37.88 -16.55 19.81
N PHE A 61 38.59 -17.57 20.29
CA PHE A 61 39.71 -17.44 21.22
C PHE A 61 40.99 -17.84 20.49
N ASP A 62 41.73 -16.88 19.93
CA ASP A 62 43.05 -17.13 19.32
C ASP A 62 44.12 -17.19 20.43
N GLY A 63 44.73 -18.36 20.60
CA GLY A 63 45.48 -18.74 21.80
C GLY A 63 46.89 -18.16 21.98
N SER A 64 47.16 -16.94 21.52
CA SER A 64 48.50 -16.31 21.63
C SER A 64 48.53 -14.82 21.97
N GLU A 65 47.41 -14.10 21.90
CA GLU A 65 47.29 -12.71 22.38
C GLU A 65 45.88 -12.47 22.94
N CYS A 66 45.74 -11.63 23.99
CA CYS A 66 44.45 -11.29 24.61
C CYS A 66 43.58 -10.35 23.74
N ASN A 67 43.21 -10.80 22.54
CA ASN A 67 42.40 -10.09 21.54
C ASN A 67 40.99 -10.71 21.45
N HIS A 68 40.13 -10.51 22.45
CA HIS A 68 38.75 -11.01 22.37
C HIS A 68 37.96 -10.19 21.33
N LEU A 69 37.48 -10.85 20.28
CA LEU A 69 37.01 -10.22 19.04
C LEU A 69 35.56 -10.63 18.75
N ILE A 70 34.61 -9.91 19.35
CA ILE A 70 33.18 -10.19 19.26
C ILE A 70 32.62 -9.58 17.97
N LYS A 71 32.09 -10.43 17.07
CA LYS A 71 31.45 -10.00 15.81
C LYS A 71 29.93 -10.09 15.92
N ILE A 72 29.25 -8.95 16.06
CA ILE A 72 27.78 -8.88 16.05
C ILE A 72 27.32 -8.52 14.62
N LYS A 73 26.71 -9.50 13.94
CA LYS A 73 26.12 -9.35 12.61
C LYS A 73 24.64 -9.01 12.70
N PHE A 74 24.25 -7.82 12.26
CA PHE A 74 22.85 -7.38 12.25
C PHE A 74 22.08 -7.78 10.97
N SER A 75 22.76 -8.35 9.98
CA SER A 75 22.32 -8.47 8.59
C SER A 75 21.33 -9.62 8.26
N LYS A 76 20.49 -10.08 9.21
CA LYS A 76 19.68 -11.32 9.00
C LYS A 76 18.15 -11.18 9.10
N TYR A 77 17.60 -10.03 9.52
CA TYR A 77 16.15 -9.84 9.61
C TYR A 77 15.42 -10.07 8.26
N PHE A 78 16.00 -9.63 7.15
CA PHE A 78 15.40 -9.77 5.82
C PHE A 78 15.70 -11.12 5.14
N LYS A 79 16.76 -11.82 5.56
CA LYS A 79 17.26 -13.02 4.85
C LYS A 79 16.40 -14.28 5.03
N ASN A 80 15.37 -14.20 5.86
CA ASN A 80 14.43 -15.29 6.17
C ASN A 80 12.96 -14.96 5.80
N MET A 81 12.71 -13.97 4.93
CA MET A 81 11.34 -13.63 4.51
C MET A 81 10.63 -14.72 3.68
N VAL A 82 11.37 -15.70 3.15
CA VAL A 82 10.84 -16.89 2.45
C VAL A 82 9.69 -17.55 3.25
N LEU A 83 8.59 -17.90 2.57
CA LEU A 83 7.52 -18.69 3.16
C LEU A 83 7.98 -20.15 3.29
N LYS A 84 8.08 -20.67 4.51
CA LYS A 84 8.38 -22.09 4.74
C LYS A 84 7.76 -22.66 6.01
N ILE A 85 7.78 -23.99 6.10
CA ILE A 85 7.77 -24.74 7.35
C ILE A 85 9.22 -24.85 7.84
N THR A 86 9.43 -24.81 9.16
CA THR A 86 10.72 -25.00 9.83
C THR A 86 11.01 -26.49 10.04
N ASP A 87 12.24 -26.82 10.37
CA ASP A 87 12.68 -28.21 10.57
C ASP A 87 11.98 -28.89 11.77
N HIS A 88 11.31 -28.10 12.62
CA HIS A 88 10.44 -28.55 13.72
C HIS A 88 8.95 -28.68 13.34
N GLY A 89 8.60 -28.58 12.06
CA GLY A 89 7.22 -28.71 11.56
C GLY A 89 6.31 -27.50 11.78
N GLN A 90 6.84 -26.38 12.28
CA GLN A 90 6.09 -25.13 12.53
C GLN A 90 6.22 -24.15 11.35
N LEU A 91 5.30 -23.20 11.20
CA LEU A 91 5.44 -22.13 10.20
C LEU A 91 6.54 -21.15 10.58
N SER A 92 7.31 -20.64 9.60
CA SER A 92 8.21 -19.50 9.82
C SER A 92 7.44 -18.23 10.19
N SER A 93 8.08 -17.28 10.87
CA SER A 93 7.47 -15.99 11.23
C SER A 93 6.91 -15.25 10.01
N SER A 94 7.60 -15.32 8.86
CA SER A 94 7.11 -14.87 7.56
C SER A 94 5.82 -15.56 7.11
N SER A 95 5.75 -16.89 7.19
CA SER A 95 4.56 -17.67 6.86
C SER A 95 3.38 -17.40 7.82
N ILE A 96 3.64 -17.14 9.10
CA ILE A 96 2.60 -16.79 10.08
C ILE A 96 1.98 -15.43 9.74
N LEU A 97 2.82 -14.42 9.52
CA LEU A 97 2.39 -13.06 9.17
C LEU A 97 1.72 -13.00 7.78
N TRP A 98 2.19 -13.81 6.83
CA TRP A 98 1.53 -13.99 5.54
C TRP A 98 0.16 -14.66 5.66
N ALA A 99 0.06 -15.73 6.47
CA ALA A 99 -1.17 -16.51 6.59
C ALA A 99 -2.26 -15.81 7.42
N LYS A 100 -1.86 -14.95 8.36
CA LYS A 100 -2.77 -14.05 9.09
C LYS A 100 -2.19 -12.62 9.07
N PRO A 101 -2.48 -11.83 8.02
CA PRO A 101 -1.98 -10.46 7.89
C PRO A 101 -2.36 -9.59 9.10
N PRO A 102 -1.41 -8.87 9.72
CA PRO A 102 -1.67 -7.96 10.85
C PRO A 102 -2.17 -6.60 10.34
N ILE A 103 -3.26 -6.62 9.55
CA ILE A 103 -3.86 -5.45 8.93
C ILE A 103 -5.33 -5.41 9.35
N ASP A 104 -5.75 -4.31 9.97
CA ASP A 104 -7.14 -4.07 10.33
C ASP A 104 -7.87 -3.49 9.11
N VAL A 105 -8.77 -4.28 8.52
CA VAL A 105 -9.48 -3.93 7.27
C VAL A 105 -10.93 -3.57 7.56
N THR A 106 -11.37 -2.42 7.05
CA THR A 106 -12.76 -1.96 7.03
C THR A 106 -13.26 -1.83 5.60
N MET A 107 -14.37 -2.49 5.30
CA MET A 107 -15.11 -2.40 4.03
C MET A 107 -16.40 -1.62 4.27
N SER A 108 -16.48 -0.42 3.70
CA SER A 108 -17.59 0.52 3.86
C SER A 108 -18.35 0.73 2.56
N PHE A 109 -19.68 0.69 2.65
CA PHE A 109 -20.59 0.91 1.52
C PHE A 109 -21.32 2.24 1.66
N THR A 110 -21.33 3.05 0.60
CA THR A 110 -22.21 4.23 0.48
C THR A 110 -23.17 3.99 -0.69
N PHE A 111 -24.47 3.99 -0.42
CA PHE A 111 -25.50 3.75 -1.43
C PHE A 111 -25.97 5.04 -2.09
N PHE A 112 -26.35 4.95 -3.38
CA PHE A 112 -26.93 6.04 -4.15
C PHE A 112 -28.46 5.91 -4.15
N ASN A 113 -29.12 6.62 -3.23
CA ASN A 113 -30.57 6.61 -3.11
C ASN A 113 -31.20 7.48 -4.20
N ILE A 114 -32.03 6.87 -5.05
CA ILE A 114 -32.61 7.52 -6.24
C ILE A 114 -33.87 8.28 -5.86
N THR A 115 -33.81 9.61 -5.93
CA THR A 115 -34.89 10.49 -5.45
C THR A 115 -36.03 10.68 -6.44
N ASN A 116 -35.79 10.46 -7.74
CA ASN A 116 -36.74 10.71 -8.83
C ASN A 116 -37.07 9.47 -9.66
N SER A 117 -37.05 8.26 -9.06
CA SER A 117 -37.19 6.98 -9.76
C SER A 117 -38.36 6.88 -10.75
N GLN A 118 -39.52 7.45 -10.43
CA GLN A 118 -40.67 7.52 -11.33
C GLN A 118 -40.39 8.34 -12.61
N GLN A 119 -39.62 9.43 -12.51
CA GLN A 119 -39.24 10.24 -13.68
C GLN A 119 -38.26 9.49 -14.57
N VAL A 120 -37.32 8.75 -13.95
CA VAL A 120 -36.40 7.86 -14.69
C VAL A 120 -37.19 6.76 -15.39
N GLN A 121 -38.16 6.14 -14.70
CA GLN A 121 -38.94 5.02 -15.24
C GLN A 121 -39.91 5.40 -16.37
N TYR A 122 -40.63 6.52 -16.24
CA TYR A 122 -41.76 6.85 -17.14
C TYR A 122 -41.51 8.00 -18.13
N TYR A 123 -40.50 8.84 -17.86
CA TYR A 123 -40.14 10.02 -18.66
C TYR A 123 -38.67 10.02 -19.12
N THR A 124 -37.98 8.87 -19.00
CA THR A 124 -36.61 8.69 -19.52
C THR A 124 -35.60 9.70 -18.92
N ALA A 125 -35.89 10.22 -17.72
CA ALA A 125 -35.10 11.28 -17.09
C ALA A 125 -33.77 10.78 -16.52
N LYS A 126 -32.79 11.69 -16.36
CA LYS A 126 -31.53 11.39 -15.67
C LYS A 126 -31.77 11.13 -14.17
N PRO A 127 -31.16 10.10 -13.56
CA PRO A 127 -31.34 9.78 -12.14
C PRO A 127 -30.70 10.86 -11.25
N ASN A 128 -31.46 11.29 -10.25
CA ASN A 128 -31.01 12.23 -9.21
C ASN A 128 -30.77 11.49 -7.90
N VAL A 129 -29.49 11.35 -7.52
CA VAL A 129 -29.06 10.49 -6.41
C VAL A 129 -28.63 11.26 -5.17
N THR A 130 -28.87 10.69 -4.00
CA THR A 130 -28.34 11.16 -2.72
C THR A 130 -27.50 10.07 -2.05
N GLU A 131 -26.30 10.42 -1.55
CA GLU A 131 -25.42 9.47 -0.86
C GLU A 131 -25.98 9.10 0.53
N LYS A 132 -26.00 7.80 0.82
CA LYS A 132 -26.31 7.26 2.15
C LYS A 132 -25.25 6.26 2.59
N GLY A 133 -24.42 6.66 3.56
CA GLY A 133 -23.36 5.82 4.10
C GLY A 133 -22.44 6.61 5.06
N PRO A 134 -21.34 6.00 5.52
CA PRO A 134 -20.97 4.61 5.26
C PRO A 134 -21.81 3.61 6.08
N PHE A 135 -22.05 2.43 5.51
CA PHE A 135 -22.38 1.19 6.21
C PHE A 135 -21.11 0.36 6.26
N SER A 136 -20.49 0.26 7.44
CA SER A 136 -19.12 -0.26 7.59
C SER A 136 -19.10 -1.67 8.16
N PHE A 137 -18.24 -2.51 7.59
CA PHE A 137 -17.99 -3.87 8.02
C PHE A 137 -16.50 -4.04 8.28
N ARG A 138 -16.11 -4.54 9.46
CA ARG A 138 -14.76 -5.04 9.70
C ARG A 138 -14.60 -6.36 8.97
N MET A 139 -13.50 -6.49 8.23
CA MET A 139 -13.13 -7.67 7.47
C MET A 139 -11.92 -8.35 8.14
N THR A 140 -11.97 -9.67 8.27
CA THR A 140 -10.79 -10.49 8.64
C THR A 140 -10.42 -11.42 7.49
N GLU A 141 -9.12 -11.66 7.31
CA GLU A 141 -8.60 -12.65 6.37
C GLU A 141 -7.74 -13.68 7.11
N THR A 142 -7.89 -14.97 6.77
CA THR A 142 -7.00 -16.05 7.21
C THR A 142 -6.76 -17.03 6.06
N LYS A 143 -5.50 -17.23 5.68
CA LYS A 143 -5.10 -18.23 4.68
C LYS A 143 -4.95 -19.59 5.38
N LYS A 144 -5.64 -20.60 4.85
CA LYS A 144 -5.75 -21.96 5.42
C LYS A 144 -5.36 -23.02 4.39
N ASP A 145 -5.39 -24.28 4.80
CA ASP A 145 -5.08 -25.46 3.97
C ASP A 145 -3.68 -25.39 3.33
N LEU A 146 -2.73 -24.85 4.10
CA LEU A 146 -1.35 -24.60 3.69
C LEU A 146 -0.64 -25.92 3.35
N LYS A 147 -0.29 -26.11 2.09
CA LYS A 147 0.43 -27.30 1.60
C LYS A 147 1.64 -26.83 0.81
N PHE A 148 2.81 -26.94 1.42
CA PHE A 148 4.09 -26.66 0.75
C PHE A 148 4.46 -27.84 -0.16
N SER A 149 5.02 -27.52 -1.32
CA SER A 149 5.55 -28.49 -2.28
C SER A 149 6.78 -29.23 -1.72
N LYS A 150 7.09 -30.42 -2.25
CA LYS A 150 8.22 -31.27 -1.75
C LYS A 150 9.59 -30.63 -1.93
N ASP A 151 9.76 -29.82 -2.97
CA ASP A 151 10.94 -29.01 -3.22
C ASP A 151 10.92 -27.69 -2.40
N GLY A 152 9.80 -27.36 -1.77
CA GLY A 152 9.60 -26.16 -0.95
C GLY A 152 9.53 -24.86 -1.76
N ASN A 153 9.31 -24.92 -3.08
CA ASN A 153 9.33 -23.75 -3.95
C ASN A 153 7.97 -23.05 -4.02
N THR A 154 6.88 -23.81 -4.05
CA THR A 154 5.50 -23.29 -4.04
C THR A 154 4.72 -23.68 -2.78
N VAL A 155 3.70 -22.89 -2.46
CA VAL A 155 2.71 -23.20 -1.41
C VAL A 155 1.29 -23.04 -1.94
N HIS A 156 0.47 -24.06 -1.69
CA HIS A 156 -0.98 -24.05 -1.91
C HIS A 156 -1.69 -23.51 -0.67
N TYR A 157 -2.76 -22.71 -0.86
CA TYR A 157 -3.63 -22.24 0.22
C TYR A 157 -5.04 -21.87 -0.27
N LYS A 158 -5.95 -21.63 0.67
CA LYS A 158 -7.24 -20.94 0.45
C LYS A 158 -7.33 -19.72 1.36
N SER A 159 -7.60 -18.53 0.81
CA SER A 159 -7.85 -17.32 1.61
C SER A 159 -9.30 -17.30 2.08
N TYR A 160 -9.54 -17.44 3.38
CA TYR A 160 -10.87 -17.37 4.00
C TYR A 160 -11.15 -15.96 4.56
N LYS A 161 -12.34 -15.43 4.31
CA LYS A 161 -12.73 -14.06 4.67
C LYS A 161 -14.02 -14.03 5.48
N GLN A 162 -14.07 -13.13 6.46
CA GLN A 162 -15.24 -12.91 7.31
C GLN A 162 -15.57 -11.42 7.38
N TYR A 163 -16.85 -11.09 7.48
CA TYR A 163 -17.37 -9.73 7.47
C TYR A 163 -18.32 -9.51 8.66
N PHE A 164 -17.98 -8.56 9.52
CA PHE A 164 -18.71 -8.22 10.73
C PHE A 164 -19.20 -6.77 10.63
N TYR A 165 -20.51 -6.54 10.79
CA TYR A 165 -21.07 -5.18 10.73
C TYR A 165 -20.62 -4.37 11.95
N GLU A 166 -20.15 -3.14 11.72
CA GLU A 166 -19.66 -2.22 12.76
C GLU A 166 -20.56 -0.97 12.83
N PRO A 167 -21.56 -0.93 13.74
CA PRO A 167 -22.46 0.21 13.91
C PRO A 167 -21.74 1.51 14.30
N ASN A 168 -20.60 1.38 14.98
CA ASN A 168 -19.80 2.52 15.44
C ASN A 168 -18.99 3.17 14.31
N MET A 169 -18.53 2.39 13.33
CA MET A 169 -17.85 2.89 12.12
C MET A 169 -18.83 3.22 10.99
N SER A 170 -20.14 3.03 11.22
CA SER A 170 -21.23 3.37 10.30
C SER A 170 -21.84 4.72 10.65
N CYS A 171 -22.44 5.40 9.65
CA CYS A 171 -23.06 6.71 9.90
C CYS A 171 -24.19 6.63 10.94
N PRO A 172 -24.41 7.64 11.81
CA PRO A 172 -25.44 7.56 12.85
C PRO A 172 -26.84 7.28 12.28
N SER A 173 -27.21 7.94 11.17
CA SER A 173 -28.48 7.73 10.48
C SER A 173 -28.52 6.47 9.59
N CYS A 174 -27.45 5.66 9.59
CA CYS A 174 -27.34 4.38 8.90
C CYS A 174 -27.66 3.19 9.83
N ARG A 175 -27.50 3.36 11.16
CA ARG A 175 -27.69 2.29 12.16
C ARG A 175 -29.08 1.66 12.13
N ASN A 176 -30.12 2.45 11.81
CA ASN A 176 -31.50 1.99 11.69
C ASN A 176 -31.79 1.24 10.37
N ASN A 177 -30.78 0.99 9.53
CA ASN A 177 -30.86 0.32 8.23
C ASN A 177 -32.05 0.79 7.35
N PRO A 178 -32.18 2.12 7.12
CA PRO A 178 -33.36 2.70 6.47
C PRO A 178 -33.48 2.26 5.01
N GLU A 179 -34.72 2.14 4.54
CA GLU A 179 -35.03 1.79 3.15
C GLU A 179 -34.66 2.91 2.18
N LEU A 180 -33.93 2.53 1.13
CA LEU A 180 -33.52 3.40 0.03
C LEU A 180 -34.14 2.91 -1.28
N ILE A 181 -34.39 3.81 -2.21
CA ILE A 181 -34.81 3.45 -3.57
C ILE A 181 -33.55 3.18 -4.39
N LEU A 182 -33.34 1.91 -4.76
CA LEU A 182 -32.17 1.43 -5.49
C LEU A 182 -32.59 0.72 -6.79
N PRO A 183 -31.67 0.51 -7.77
CA PRO A 183 -31.93 -0.32 -8.94
C PRO A 183 -32.29 -1.75 -8.55
N ASN A 184 -33.30 -2.31 -9.21
CA ASN A 184 -33.74 -3.68 -8.97
C ASN A 184 -32.91 -4.65 -9.82
N VAL A 185 -31.78 -5.10 -9.27
CA VAL A 185 -30.82 -5.95 -9.98
C VAL A 185 -31.40 -7.31 -10.42
N ALA A 186 -32.40 -7.84 -9.72
CA ALA A 186 -33.11 -9.07 -10.11
C ALA A 186 -33.89 -8.88 -11.41
N ALA A 187 -34.79 -7.90 -11.45
CA ALA A 187 -35.61 -7.60 -12.62
C ALA A 187 -34.76 -7.17 -13.82
N LEU A 188 -33.74 -6.34 -13.62
CA LEU A 188 -32.82 -5.93 -14.69
C LEU A 188 -32.03 -7.11 -15.25
N GLY A 189 -31.50 -7.99 -14.39
CA GLY A 189 -30.81 -9.22 -14.81
C GLY A 189 -31.73 -10.20 -15.56
N ALA A 190 -33.01 -10.29 -15.17
CA ALA A 190 -34.01 -11.07 -15.90
C ALA A 190 -34.22 -10.54 -17.33
N ILE A 191 -34.32 -9.23 -17.50
CA ILE A 191 -34.49 -8.59 -18.81
C ILE A 191 -33.23 -8.78 -19.69
N THR A 192 -32.02 -8.59 -19.15
CA THR A 192 -30.78 -8.87 -19.88
C THR A 192 -30.71 -10.34 -20.32
N THR A 193 -30.89 -11.29 -19.41
CA THR A 193 -30.78 -12.74 -19.76
C THR A 193 -31.87 -13.20 -20.73
N MET A 194 -33.07 -12.64 -20.67
CA MET A 194 -34.16 -12.87 -21.63
C MET A 194 -33.82 -12.38 -23.06
N ILE A 195 -32.98 -11.35 -23.19
CA ILE A 195 -32.52 -10.79 -24.48
C ILE A 195 -31.27 -11.52 -24.99
N GLU A 196 -30.37 -11.91 -24.09
CA GLU A 196 -29.15 -12.65 -24.43
C GLU A 196 -29.40 -14.13 -24.80
N GLU A 197 -30.37 -14.79 -24.16
CA GLU A 197 -30.60 -16.22 -24.37
C GLU A 197 -31.32 -16.51 -25.69
N LYS A 198 -30.64 -17.27 -26.57
CA LYS A 198 -31.11 -17.52 -27.94
C LYS A 198 -32.28 -18.48 -28.01
N GLU A 199 -32.46 -19.32 -27.00
CA GLU A 199 -33.59 -20.24 -26.88
C GLU A 199 -34.89 -19.50 -26.45
N CYS A 200 -34.80 -18.29 -25.86
CA CYS A 200 -35.98 -17.54 -25.40
C CYS A 200 -36.64 -16.73 -26.54
N GLY A 201 -37.43 -17.43 -27.37
CA GLY A 201 -38.28 -16.82 -28.40
C GLY A 201 -39.47 -16.00 -27.83
N PRO A 202 -40.26 -15.32 -28.68
CA PRO A 202 -41.25 -14.31 -28.24
C PRO A 202 -42.24 -14.77 -27.16
N THR A 203 -42.69 -16.02 -27.20
CA THR A 203 -43.59 -16.59 -26.19
C THR A 203 -42.93 -16.73 -24.82
N CYS A 204 -41.65 -17.12 -24.77
CA CYS A 204 -40.85 -17.17 -23.54
C CYS A 204 -40.76 -15.76 -22.92
N ARG A 205 -40.49 -14.74 -23.74
CA ARG A 205 -40.37 -13.34 -23.30
C ARG A 205 -41.68 -12.79 -22.74
N LEU A 206 -42.79 -13.04 -23.44
CA LEU A 206 -44.13 -12.65 -22.98
C LEU A 206 -44.50 -13.30 -21.64
N ILE A 207 -44.18 -14.58 -21.44
CA ILE A 207 -44.40 -15.27 -20.16
C ILE A 207 -43.55 -14.66 -19.04
N ILE A 208 -42.28 -14.33 -19.31
CA ILE A 208 -41.39 -13.68 -18.34
C ILE A 208 -41.91 -12.28 -17.97
N ASP A 209 -42.33 -11.47 -18.93
CA ASP A 209 -42.83 -10.11 -18.68
C ASP A 209 -44.15 -10.09 -17.90
N ILE A 210 -45.10 -10.96 -18.26
CA ILE A 210 -46.33 -11.16 -17.49
C ILE A 210 -46.01 -11.63 -16.06
N GLY A 211 -45.02 -12.51 -15.89
CA GLY A 211 -44.50 -12.92 -14.59
C GLY A 211 -44.00 -11.74 -13.76
N LEU A 212 -43.07 -10.94 -14.30
CA LEU A 212 -42.52 -9.75 -13.63
C LEU A 212 -43.63 -8.77 -13.20
N LEU A 213 -44.61 -8.52 -14.07
CA LEU A 213 -45.77 -7.65 -13.78
C LEU A 213 -46.65 -8.21 -12.65
N LEU A 214 -47.03 -9.49 -12.71
CA LEU A 214 -47.88 -10.14 -11.69
C LEU A 214 -47.21 -10.20 -10.32
N MET A 215 -45.87 -10.19 -10.29
CA MET A 215 -45.06 -10.23 -9.07
C MET A 215 -44.76 -8.84 -8.49
N GLY A 216 -45.17 -7.77 -9.19
CA GLY A 216 -44.89 -6.39 -8.79
C GLY A 216 -43.41 -6.00 -8.93
N GLU A 217 -42.65 -6.68 -9.80
CA GLU A 217 -41.27 -6.32 -10.05
C GLU A 217 -41.20 -5.05 -10.91
N TYR A 218 -40.42 -4.08 -10.46
CA TYR A 218 -40.18 -2.80 -11.15
C TYR A 218 -38.68 -2.50 -11.24
N PRO A 219 -38.21 -1.64 -12.16
CA PRO A 219 -36.78 -1.33 -12.34
C PRO A 219 -36.11 -0.68 -11.12
N PHE A 220 -36.90 -0.16 -10.19
CA PHE A 220 -36.47 0.40 -8.91
C PHE A 220 -37.25 -0.23 -7.76
N ARG A 221 -36.58 -0.44 -6.63
CA ARG A 221 -37.18 -1.08 -5.45
C ARG A 221 -36.69 -0.45 -4.16
N LYS A 222 -37.58 -0.41 -3.16
CA LYS A 222 -37.21 -0.05 -1.78
C LYS A 222 -36.45 -1.23 -1.17
N LEU A 223 -35.18 -1.01 -0.83
CA LEU A 223 -34.29 -2.03 -0.29
C LEU A 223 -33.50 -1.48 0.91
N ARG A 224 -33.15 -2.36 1.85
CA ARG A 224 -32.39 -2.01 3.04
C ARG A 224 -30.88 -2.28 2.82
N PRO A 225 -29.98 -1.28 2.96
CA PRO A 225 -28.56 -1.40 2.64
C PRO A 225 -27.84 -2.64 3.18
N LEU A 226 -28.05 -3.03 4.45
CA LEU A 226 -27.38 -4.20 5.03
C LEU A 226 -27.87 -5.54 4.43
N ASN A 227 -29.11 -5.56 3.93
CA ASN A 227 -29.69 -6.71 3.24
C ASN A 227 -29.18 -6.79 1.79
N VAL A 228 -28.87 -5.66 1.15
CA VAL A 228 -28.28 -5.62 -0.20
C VAL A 228 -26.82 -6.10 -0.20
N THR A 229 -26.05 -5.88 0.88
CA THR A 229 -24.64 -6.31 0.95
C THR A 229 -24.50 -7.81 1.22
N PHE A 230 -24.53 -8.23 2.49
CA PHE A 230 -24.18 -9.60 2.91
C PHE A 230 -25.35 -10.41 3.45
N TYR A 231 -26.35 -9.79 4.09
CA TYR A 231 -27.41 -10.53 4.79
C TYR A 231 -28.51 -11.07 3.85
N GLY A 232 -28.68 -10.45 2.69
CA GLY A 232 -29.70 -10.79 1.71
C GLY A 232 -31.09 -10.21 2.00
N TYR A 233 -31.89 -10.08 0.95
CA TYR A 233 -33.33 -9.83 1.02
C TYR A 233 -34.11 -10.94 0.30
N ASN A 234 -35.36 -11.16 0.70
CA ASN A 234 -36.26 -12.03 -0.07
C ASN A 234 -36.68 -11.29 -1.35
N ASP A 235 -36.46 -11.94 -2.47
CA ASP A 235 -36.75 -11.45 -3.81
C ASP A 235 -37.86 -12.31 -4.43
N PRO A 236 -39.00 -11.74 -4.87
CA PRO A 236 -40.09 -12.50 -5.49
C PRO A 236 -39.62 -13.37 -6.65
N LEU A 237 -38.77 -12.86 -7.55
CA LEU A 237 -38.27 -13.63 -8.69
C LEU A 237 -37.41 -14.82 -8.25
N LEU A 238 -36.55 -14.63 -7.25
CA LEU A 238 -35.80 -15.71 -6.61
C LEU A 238 -36.70 -16.71 -5.86
N SER A 239 -37.77 -16.24 -5.21
CA SER A 239 -38.75 -17.10 -4.53
C SER A 239 -39.54 -17.95 -5.53
N LEU A 240 -39.99 -17.38 -6.64
CA LEU A 240 -40.73 -18.11 -7.68
C LEU A 240 -39.83 -19.14 -8.37
N THR A 241 -38.61 -18.77 -8.78
CA THR A 241 -37.67 -19.70 -9.45
C THR A 241 -37.27 -20.88 -8.57
N ASN A 242 -37.21 -20.71 -7.25
CA ASN A 242 -36.98 -21.83 -6.32
C ASN A 242 -38.25 -22.65 -6.00
N SER A 243 -39.45 -22.17 -6.37
CA SER A 243 -40.72 -22.79 -5.96
C SER A 243 -41.00 -24.15 -6.63
N PRO A 244 -41.72 -25.08 -5.97
CA PRO A 244 -42.04 -26.39 -6.55
C PRO A 244 -42.86 -26.32 -7.84
N ILE A 245 -43.76 -25.34 -7.95
CA ILE A 245 -44.62 -25.19 -9.14
C ILE A 245 -43.82 -24.74 -10.37
N PHE A 246 -42.80 -23.89 -10.19
CA PHE A 246 -41.96 -23.44 -11.30
C PHE A 246 -41.02 -24.55 -11.80
N LYS A 247 -40.52 -25.39 -10.89
CA LYS A 247 -39.81 -26.64 -11.24
C LYS A 247 -40.71 -27.59 -12.03
N TYR A 248 -41.91 -27.90 -11.52
CA TYR A 248 -42.88 -28.74 -12.22
C TYR A 248 -43.19 -28.28 -13.65
N PHE A 249 -43.35 -26.98 -13.89
CA PHE A 249 -43.55 -26.48 -15.24
C PHE A 249 -42.30 -26.62 -16.13
N GLY A 250 -41.09 -26.43 -15.60
CA GLY A 250 -39.83 -26.66 -16.35
C GLY A 250 -39.61 -28.14 -16.69
N ASP A 251 -39.81 -29.02 -15.70
CA ASP A 251 -39.70 -30.48 -15.82
C ASP A 251 -40.69 -31.06 -16.86
N LYS A 252 -41.87 -30.44 -17.00
CA LYS A 252 -42.97 -30.94 -17.85
C LYS A 252 -43.07 -30.28 -19.23
N PHE A 253 -42.60 -29.05 -19.40
CA PHE A 253 -42.81 -28.26 -20.63
C PHE A 253 -41.53 -27.67 -21.24
N ASN A 254 -40.35 -27.93 -20.66
CA ASN A 254 -39.08 -27.35 -21.09
C ASN A 254 -37.89 -28.32 -20.89
N ASP A 255 -38.12 -29.63 -21.01
CA ASP A 255 -37.13 -30.71 -20.89
C ASP A 255 -36.25 -30.66 -19.63
N GLY A 256 -36.81 -30.21 -18.49
CA GLY A 256 -36.08 -30.05 -17.23
C GLY A 256 -35.21 -28.79 -17.14
N LYS A 257 -35.22 -27.92 -18.16
CA LYS A 257 -34.62 -26.58 -18.10
C LYS A 257 -35.56 -25.61 -17.37
N SER A 258 -35.00 -24.68 -16.59
CA SER A 258 -35.77 -23.56 -16.03
C SER A 258 -36.39 -22.71 -17.14
N ILE A 259 -37.67 -22.36 -17.00
CA ILE A 259 -38.44 -21.54 -17.96
C ILE A 259 -37.89 -20.11 -18.03
N ILE A 260 -37.41 -19.59 -16.90
CA ILE A 260 -36.63 -18.35 -16.85
C ILE A 260 -35.16 -18.77 -17.01
N PRO A 261 -34.43 -18.35 -18.05
CA PRO A 261 -33.05 -18.75 -18.32
C PRO A 261 -32.01 -18.10 -17.39
N LEU A 262 -32.44 -17.59 -16.24
CA LEU A 262 -31.58 -17.04 -15.18
C LEU A 262 -30.74 -18.17 -14.57
N LYS A 263 -29.46 -18.22 -14.94
CA LYS A 263 -28.43 -19.09 -14.37
C LYS A 263 -27.99 -18.59 -12.98
N ILE A 264 -28.96 -18.32 -12.11
CA ILE A 264 -28.75 -17.97 -10.71
C ILE A 264 -28.50 -19.29 -9.94
N PRO A 265 -27.36 -19.45 -9.22
CA PRO A 265 -27.14 -20.62 -8.37
C PRO A 265 -28.22 -20.68 -7.27
N HIS A 266 -28.48 -21.84 -6.64
CA HIS A 266 -29.52 -21.91 -5.60
C HIS A 266 -29.19 -21.02 -4.39
N LEU A 267 -29.82 -19.84 -4.36
CA LEU A 267 -29.79 -18.84 -3.30
C LEU A 267 -31.18 -18.79 -2.64
N GLN A 268 -31.21 -18.66 -1.30
CA GLN A 268 -32.48 -18.47 -0.56
C GLN A 268 -32.88 -16.98 -0.47
N ASN A 269 -31.88 -16.09 -0.45
CA ASN A 269 -32.03 -14.64 -0.44
C ASN A 269 -31.06 -14.04 -1.45
N LEU A 270 -31.39 -12.87 -2.00
CA LEU A 270 -30.55 -12.13 -2.95
C LEU A 270 -29.71 -11.09 -2.21
N ALA A 271 -28.39 -11.08 -2.43
CA ALA A 271 -27.47 -10.04 -1.97
C ALA A 271 -26.27 -9.95 -2.94
N LEU A 272 -25.65 -8.77 -3.05
CA LEU A 272 -24.51 -8.54 -3.94
C LEU A 272 -23.22 -9.26 -3.50
N PHE A 273 -23.11 -9.55 -2.20
CA PHE A 273 -22.00 -10.29 -1.58
C PHE A 273 -22.51 -11.53 -0.83
N TYR A 274 -23.63 -12.10 -1.30
CA TYR A 274 -24.23 -13.29 -0.70
C TYR A 274 -23.25 -14.47 -0.70
N LYS A 275 -23.28 -15.30 0.35
CA LYS A 275 -22.35 -16.42 0.60
C LYS A 275 -20.84 -16.07 0.67
N LEU A 276 -20.42 -14.81 0.48
CA LEU A 276 -18.99 -14.46 0.62
C LEU A 276 -18.50 -14.50 2.08
N ASN A 277 -19.37 -14.22 3.05
CA ASN A 277 -19.02 -14.26 4.48
C ASN A 277 -18.77 -15.70 4.96
N ASN A 278 -17.66 -15.92 5.66
CA ASN A 278 -17.14 -17.23 6.07
C ASN A 278 -16.78 -18.19 4.92
N SER A 279 -16.60 -17.68 3.70
CA SER A 279 -16.16 -18.45 2.53
C SER A 279 -14.68 -18.19 2.19
N ASN A 280 -14.23 -18.69 1.04
CA ASN A 280 -12.86 -18.51 0.54
C ASN A 280 -12.81 -18.10 -0.93
N ASP A 281 -11.69 -17.49 -1.33
CA ASP A 281 -11.39 -17.03 -2.70
C ASP A 281 -10.85 -18.14 -3.62
N GLU A 282 -11.34 -19.39 -3.51
CA GLU A 282 -10.82 -20.58 -4.21
C GLU A 282 -9.38 -21.00 -3.81
N ASP A 283 -8.90 -22.08 -4.45
CA ASP A 283 -7.55 -22.63 -4.32
C ASP A 283 -6.52 -21.74 -5.04
N TYR A 284 -5.44 -21.38 -4.34
CA TYR A 284 -4.28 -20.67 -4.89
C TYR A 284 -3.05 -21.57 -4.84
N ILE A 285 -2.13 -21.38 -5.81
CA ILE A 285 -0.74 -21.83 -5.72
C ILE A 285 0.16 -20.63 -6.02
N ILE A 286 1.06 -20.30 -5.07
CA ILE A 286 2.00 -19.19 -5.17
C ILE A 286 3.45 -19.65 -5.00
N GLU A 287 4.38 -18.81 -5.48
CA GLU A 287 5.81 -18.89 -5.14
C GLU A 287 6.06 -18.53 -3.67
N THR A 288 6.93 -19.30 -3.01
CA THR A 288 7.35 -19.08 -1.60
C THR A 288 8.42 -17.99 -1.43
N GLY A 289 9.04 -17.55 -2.53
CA GLY A 289 10.27 -16.75 -2.52
C GLY A 289 11.56 -17.55 -2.28
N LYS A 290 11.51 -18.90 -2.27
CA LYS A 290 12.70 -19.75 -2.01
C LYS A 290 13.77 -19.67 -3.11
N ASN A 291 13.35 -19.61 -4.38
CA ASN A 291 14.26 -19.54 -5.53
C ASN A 291 14.74 -18.10 -5.81
N ASP A 292 13.80 -17.16 -5.87
CA ASP A 292 14.05 -15.71 -5.89
C ASP A 292 13.11 -15.06 -4.87
N ILE A 293 13.65 -14.27 -3.95
CA ILE A 293 12.84 -13.60 -2.93
C ILE A 293 11.90 -12.54 -3.54
N ASN A 294 12.19 -12.01 -4.72
CA ASN A 294 11.34 -11.03 -5.40
C ASN A 294 10.09 -11.65 -6.03
N SER A 295 10.00 -12.99 -6.12
CA SER A 295 8.78 -13.68 -6.56
C SER A 295 7.82 -14.05 -5.41
N ILE A 296 8.13 -13.73 -4.14
CA ILE A 296 7.32 -14.15 -2.98
C ILE A 296 5.84 -13.72 -3.08
N GLY A 297 4.94 -14.71 -3.14
CA GLY A 297 3.50 -14.47 -3.29
C GLY A 297 3.01 -14.31 -4.73
N VAL A 298 3.88 -14.43 -5.75
CA VAL A 298 3.46 -14.43 -7.16
C VAL A 298 2.62 -15.68 -7.44
N ILE A 299 1.47 -15.48 -8.07
CA ILE A 299 0.47 -16.53 -8.31
C ILE A 299 0.81 -17.31 -9.58
N GLN A 300 0.96 -18.62 -9.44
CA GLN A 300 1.14 -19.55 -10.57
C GLN A 300 -0.20 -20.13 -11.04
N ASN A 301 -1.13 -20.35 -10.12
CA ASN A 301 -2.43 -20.97 -10.38
C ASN A 301 -3.51 -20.40 -9.44
N TRP A 302 -4.71 -20.20 -9.96
CA TRP A 302 -5.91 -19.84 -9.19
C TRP A 302 -7.11 -20.64 -9.68
N ALA A 303 -7.91 -21.17 -8.76
CA ALA A 303 -9.08 -21.99 -9.03
C ALA A 303 -8.81 -23.15 -10.01
N GLY A 304 -7.62 -23.76 -9.91
CA GLY A 304 -7.17 -24.86 -10.76
C GLY A 304 -6.54 -24.45 -12.09
N SER A 305 -6.51 -23.16 -12.45
CA SER A 305 -6.02 -22.69 -13.76
C SER A 305 -4.93 -21.61 -13.68
N ASN A 306 -4.00 -21.62 -14.64
CA ASN A 306 -2.99 -20.57 -14.82
C ASN A 306 -3.52 -19.40 -15.70
N HIS A 307 -4.75 -19.49 -16.20
CA HIS A 307 -5.44 -18.44 -16.95
C HIS A 307 -6.91 -18.36 -16.52
N LEU A 308 -7.48 -17.15 -16.50
CA LEU A 308 -8.90 -16.94 -16.26
C LEU A 308 -9.76 -17.57 -17.39
N PRO A 309 -11.07 -17.83 -17.15
CA PRO A 309 -11.97 -18.41 -18.15
C PRO A 309 -12.13 -17.61 -19.46
N LEU A 310 -12.31 -18.31 -20.58
CA LEU A 310 -12.72 -17.73 -21.87
C LEU A 310 -14.14 -17.15 -21.85
N SER A 311 -15.01 -17.66 -20.96
CA SER A 311 -16.33 -17.10 -20.72
C SER A 311 -16.27 -15.67 -20.18
N TRP A 312 -15.19 -15.29 -19.50
CA TRP A 312 -14.95 -13.95 -18.93
C TRP A 312 -14.29 -13.02 -19.93
N TRP A 313 -13.04 -13.29 -20.32
CA TRP A 313 -12.26 -12.41 -21.19
C TRP A 313 -11.85 -13.11 -22.48
N GLN A 314 -12.05 -12.46 -23.63
CA GLN A 314 -11.83 -13.10 -24.93
C GLN A 314 -10.34 -13.20 -25.30
N THR A 315 -9.53 -12.17 -25.00
CA THR A 315 -8.10 -12.17 -25.37
C THR A 315 -7.25 -12.97 -24.38
N LYS A 316 -6.14 -13.57 -24.84
CA LYS A 316 -5.19 -14.26 -23.95
C LYS A 316 -4.64 -13.32 -22.87
N GLN A 317 -4.28 -12.09 -23.25
CA GLN A 317 -3.72 -11.07 -22.34
C GLN A 317 -4.66 -10.76 -21.17
N ALA A 318 -5.95 -10.53 -21.43
CA ALA A 318 -6.92 -10.22 -20.38
C ALA A 318 -7.21 -11.41 -19.44
N ARG A 319 -6.90 -12.64 -19.86
CA ARG A 319 -6.97 -13.86 -19.04
C ARG A 319 -5.70 -14.16 -18.24
N MET A 320 -4.64 -13.37 -18.35
CA MET A 320 -3.40 -13.60 -17.59
C MET A 320 -3.57 -13.21 -16.11
N ILE A 321 -3.23 -14.16 -15.24
CA ILE A 321 -3.09 -13.93 -13.79
C ILE A 321 -1.65 -13.43 -13.60
N ASN A 322 -1.50 -12.15 -13.29
CA ASN A 322 -0.19 -11.48 -13.24
C ASN A 322 0.12 -11.00 -11.83
N GLY A 323 1.33 -11.29 -11.36
CA GLY A 323 1.84 -10.80 -10.08
C GLY A 323 1.26 -11.53 -8.86
N THR A 324 1.09 -10.80 -7.76
CA THR A 324 0.72 -11.37 -6.46
C THR A 324 -0.77 -11.26 -6.14
N ASP A 325 -1.19 -11.80 -4.98
CA ASP A 325 -2.39 -11.26 -4.33
C ASP A 325 -2.16 -9.81 -3.85
N ALA A 326 -3.23 -9.07 -3.57
CA ALA A 326 -3.15 -7.64 -3.24
C ALA A 326 -2.54 -7.32 -1.85
N GLY A 327 -1.94 -8.29 -1.15
CA GLY A 327 -1.36 -8.14 0.18
C GLY A 327 0.00 -8.82 0.41
N SER A 328 0.59 -9.45 -0.62
CA SER A 328 1.88 -10.12 -0.52
C SER A 328 3.09 -9.16 -0.49
N PHE A 329 4.24 -9.68 -0.07
CA PHE A 329 5.44 -8.90 0.23
C PHE A 329 6.29 -8.53 -1.00
N ALA A 330 6.09 -9.16 -2.16
CA ALA A 330 6.88 -8.88 -3.36
C ALA A 330 6.53 -7.56 -4.08
N PRO A 331 7.47 -6.99 -4.86
CA PRO A 331 8.91 -7.25 -4.80
C PRO A 331 9.54 -6.49 -3.62
N LEU A 332 10.76 -6.89 -3.22
CA LEU A 332 11.56 -6.12 -2.27
C LEU A 332 12.19 -4.90 -2.97
N HIS A 333 12.77 -3.98 -2.20
CA HIS A 333 13.56 -2.85 -2.70
C HIS A 333 12.85 -1.97 -3.76
N LEU A 334 11.65 -1.52 -3.43
CA LEU A 334 10.78 -0.71 -4.30
C LEU A 334 11.44 0.60 -4.77
N THR A 335 11.49 0.78 -6.08
CA THR A 335 11.95 2.00 -6.75
C THR A 335 10.79 2.77 -7.40
N PRO A 336 10.96 4.07 -7.74
CA PRO A 336 9.98 4.79 -8.56
C PRO A 336 9.75 4.23 -9.97
N SER A 337 10.67 3.39 -10.47
CA SER A 337 10.55 2.66 -11.75
C SER A 337 9.94 1.27 -11.61
N THR A 338 9.59 0.84 -10.39
CA THR A 338 8.94 -0.46 -10.15
C THR A 338 7.49 -0.41 -10.63
N ILE A 339 7.06 -1.47 -11.32
CA ILE A 339 5.65 -1.69 -11.65
C ILE A 339 5.16 -2.88 -10.82
N LEU A 340 4.01 -2.74 -10.16
CA LEU A 340 3.43 -3.74 -9.27
C LEU A 340 2.23 -4.43 -9.92
N PRO A 341 2.41 -5.52 -10.67
CA PRO A 341 1.29 -6.35 -11.11
C PRO A 341 0.66 -7.06 -9.90
N PHE A 342 -0.67 -7.10 -9.86
CA PHE A 342 -1.42 -7.92 -8.90
C PHE A 342 -2.70 -8.46 -9.52
N PHE A 343 -3.15 -9.62 -9.03
CA PHE A 343 -4.44 -10.21 -9.37
C PHE A 343 -5.49 -9.82 -8.33
N SER A 344 -6.67 -9.40 -8.79
CA SER A 344 -7.84 -9.17 -7.94
C SER A 344 -8.91 -10.21 -8.28
N SER A 345 -8.99 -11.26 -7.45
CA SER A 345 -10.07 -12.26 -7.44
C SER A 345 -11.45 -11.60 -7.30
N PHE A 346 -11.54 -10.55 -6.49
CA PHE A 346 -12.75 -9.73 -6.30
C PHE A 346 -13.22 -9.00 -7.57
N LEU A 347 -12.32 -8.72 -8.52
CA LEU A 347 -12.62 -8.01 -9.78
C LEU A 347 -12.38 -8.86 -11.03
N CYS A 348 -12.13 -10.16 -10.87
CA CYS A 348 -11.98 -11.12 -11.96
C CYS A 348 -10.84 -10.79 -12.96
N ARG A 349 -9.85 -9.97 -12.60
CA ARG A 349 -8.74 -9.56 -13.49
C ARG A 349 -7.48 -9.12 -12.73
N SER A 350 -6.38 -9.04 -13.47
CA SER A 350 -5.14 -8.39 -13.01
C SER A 350 -5.12 -6.89 -13.33
N PHE A 351 -4.30 -6.17 -12.58
CA PHE A 351 -3.97 -4.74 -12.73
C PHE A 351 -2.46 -4.55 -12.54
N ALA A 352 -1.93 -3.41 -12.97
CA ALA A 352 -0.67 -2.87 -12.50
C ALA A 352 -0.91 -1.62 -11.62
N ALA A 353 -0.13 -1.48 -10.55
CA ALA A 353 0.04 -0.22 -9.82
C ALA A 353 1.43 0.36 -10.08
N GLU A 354 1.49 1.67 -10.24
CA GLU A 354 2.68 2.44 -10.58
C GLU A 354 3.01 3.44 -9.45
N PHE A 355 4.25 3.90 -9.37
CA PHE A 355 4.68 4.84 -8.32
C PHE A 355 3.93 6.18 -8.42
N SER A 356 3.28 6.58 -7.33
CA SER A 356 2.61 7.87 -7.18
C SER A 356 3.53 8.92 -6.57
N LYS A 357 4.03 8.65 -5.35
CA LYS A 357 4.86 9.58 -4.58
C LYS A 357 5.61 8.91 -3.43
N HIS A 358 6.62 9.58 -2.90
CA HIS A 358 7.13 9.30 -1.56
C HIS A 358 6.10 9.77 -0.51
N SER A 359 6.01 9.03 0.59
CA SER A 359 5.05 9.26 1.67
C SER A 359 5.68 8.99 3.05
N THR A 360 4.90 9.17 4.12
CA THR A 360 5.33 8.83 5.48
C THR A 360 4.13 8.28 6.25
N TYR A 361 4.22 7.02 6.69
CA TYR A 361 3.17 6.35 7.47
C TYR A 361 3.59 6.21 8.93
N LYS A 362 2.84 6.79 9.86
CA LYS A 362 3.11 6.77 11.32
C LYS A 362 4.60 7.04 11.70
N LYS A 363 5.28 7.94 10.98
CA LYS A 363 6.72 8.31 11.05
C LYS A 363 7.72 7.35 10.37
N MET A 364 7.30 6.22 9.80
CA MET A 364 8.11 5.41 8.89
C MET A 364 8.17 6.04 7.50
N ARG A 365 9.32 5.91 6.81
CA ARG A 365 9.41 6.24 5.37
C ARG A 365 8.58 5.24 4.57
N SER A 366 7.81 5.73 3.61
CA SER A 366 6.99 4.88 2.76
C SER A 366 6.96 5.39 1.32
N VAL A 367 6.47 4.54 0.43
CA VAL A 367 6.24 4.83 -0.99
C VAL A 367 4.79 4.50 -1.32
N GLU A 368 4.12 5.41 -2.01
CA GLU A 368 2.73 5.25 -2.43
C GLU A 368 2.69 4.79 -3.88
N PHE A 369 1.99 3.69 -4.14
CA PHE A 369 1.68 3.18 -5.48
C PHE A 369 0.18 3.27 -5.75
N THR A 370 -0.20 3.59 -6.98
CA THR A 370 -1.60 3.73 -7.40
C THR A 370 -1.86 3.03 -8.73
N VAL A 371 -3.07 2.50 -8.92
CA VAL A 371 -3.51 2.00 -10.22
C VAL A 371 -3.83 3.20 -11.13
N PRO A 372 -3.17 3.36 -12.29
CA PRO A 372 -3.34 4.53 -13.15
C PRO A 372 -4.69 4.54 -13.87
N GLN A 373 -5.09 5.71 -14.40
CA GLN A 373 -6.38 5.86 -15.10
C GLN A 373 -6.51 4.91 -16.30
N ASP A 374 -5.42 4.67 -17.04
CA ASP A 374 -5.34 3.78 -18.21
C ASP A 374 -5.79 2.33 -17.95
N GLU A 375 -5.71 1.85 -16.71
CA GLU A 375 -6.18 0.49 -16.35
C GLU A 375 -7.70 0.32 -16.44
N PHE A 376 -8.43 1.44 -16.43
CA PHE A 376 -9.88 1.54 -16.62
C PHE A 376 -10.26 1.99 -18.03
N ASP A 377 -9.30 2.25 -18.92
CA ASP A 377 -9.57 2.59 -20.32
C ASP A 377 -9.72 1.33 -21.17
N THR A 378 -10.96 0.85 -21.35
CA THR A 378 -11.24 -0.29 -22.23
C THR A 378 -11.27 0.07 -23.72
N ILE A 379 -11.23 1.36 -24.08
CA ILE A 379 -11.08 1.78 -25.47
C ILE A 379 -9.65 1.50 -25.93
N SER A 380 -8.66 1.73 -25.08
CA SER A 380 -7.26 1.58 -25.45
C SER A 380 -6.87 0.16 -25.90
N ASN A 381 -6.04 0.09 -26.93
CA ASN A 381 -5.51 -1.17 -27.48
C ASN A 381 -4.83 -2.05 -26.42
N LYS A 382 -4.22 -1.45 -25.38
CA LYS A 382 -3.59 -2.17 -24.26
C LYS A 382 -4.58 -2.97 -23.39
N ARG A 383 -5.86 -2.65 -23.44
CA ARG A 383 -6.93 -3.13 -22.54
C ARG A 383 -8.22 -3.55 -23.25
N ILE A 384 -8.19 -3.62 -24.58
CA ILE A 384 -9.25 -4.09 -25.49
C ILE A 384 -9.96 -5.39 -25.03
N GLY A 385 -9.24 -6.32 -24.39
CA GLY A 385 -9.80 -7.58 -23.89
C GLY A 385 -10.73 -7.45 -22.67
N PHE A 386 -10.79 -6.28 -22.05
CA PHE A 386 -11.67 -5.95 -20.92
C PHE A 386 -12.92 -5.15 -21.34
N ARG A 387 -13.15 -4.94 -22.65
CA ARG A 387 -14.35 -4.25 -23.15
C ARG A 387 -15.62 -4.97 -22.70
N TYR A 388 -16.65 -4.18 -22.37
CA TYR A 388 -17.98 -4.73 -22.16
C TYR A 388 -18.54 -5.27 -23.47
N ARG A 389 -19.10 -6.49 -23.42
CA ARG A 389 -19.64 -7.17 -24.61
C ARG A 389 -20.92 -6.55 -25.14
N ASN A 390 -21.72 -5.93 -24.26
CA ASN A 390 -22.96 -5.24 -24.62
C ASN A 390 -23.81 -6.10 -25.57
N LEU A 391 -24.18 -7.29 -25.12
CA LEU A 391 -24.92 -8.28 -25.92
C LEU A 391 -26.34 -7.78 -26.21
N GLU A 392 -26.85 -6.88 -25.37
CA GLU A 392 -28.08 -6.10 -25.51
C GLU A 392 -28.00 -5.07 -26.65
N LYS A 393 -26.79 -4.72 -27.12
CA LYS A 393 -26.51 -3.76 -28.20
C LYS A 393 -27.01 -2.34 -27.92
N ILE A 394 -27.01 -1.93 -26.66
CA ILE A 394 -27.54 -0.65 -26.20
C ILE A 394 -26.44 0.42 -26.17
N ARG A 395 -26.72 1.62 -26.68
CA ARG A 395 -25.84 2.78 -26.50
C ARG A 395 -26.14 3.49 -25.16
N TYR A 396 -25.59 2.95 -24.06
CA TYR A 396 -25.75 3.48 -22.69
C TYR A 396 -25.22 4.91 -22.48
N PHE A 397 -24.46 5.47 -23.43
CA PHE A 397 -24.01 6.86 -23.39
C PHE A 397 -24.25 7.51 -24.76
N PRO A 398 -25.47 8.02 -25.02
CA PRO A 398 -25.83 8.64 -26.30
C PRO A 398 -25.18 10.01 -26.52
N GLU A 399 -24.87 10.74 -25.44
CA GLU A 399 -24.14 12.01 -25.47
C GLU A 399 -22.64 11.82 -25.80
N TRP A 400 -22.04 10.69 -25.40
CA TRP A 400 -20.62 10.43 -25.62
C TRP A 400 -20.29 10.04 -27.07
N ASN A 401 -19.24 10.63 -27.62
CA ASN A 401 -18.66 10.32 -28.94
C ASN A 401 -17.13 10.26 -28.82
N PRO A 402 -16.46 9.14 -29.15
CA PRO A 402 -14.99 9.05 -29.11
C PRO A 402 -14.30 10.00 -30.08
N CYS A 403 -14.97 10.43 -31.16
CA CYS A 403 -14.41 11.20 -32.26
C CYS A 403 -14.63 12.72 -32.15
N SER A 404 -15.09 13.21 -30.99
CA SER A 404 -15.42 14.63 -30.75
C SER A 404 -14.24 15.60 -30.88
N LYS A 405 -13.00 15.10 -30.93
CA LYS A 405 -11.76 15.90 -30.98
C LYS A 405 -11.01 15.84 -32.32
N MET A 406 -11.48 15.09 -33.32
CA MET A 406 -10.79 14.94 -34.60
C MET A 406 -11.38 15.82 -35.71
N THR A 407 -10.54 16.64 -36.32
CA THR A 407 -10.81 17.25 -37.63
C THR A 407 -10.88 16.16 -38.71
N ARG A 408 -11.94 16.17 -39.53
CA ARG A 408 -12.05 15.26 -40.67
C ARG A 408 -11.13 15.74 -41.80
N ASN A 409 -10.20 14.89 -42.23
CA ASN A 409 -9.53 15.07 -43.52
C ASN A 409 -10.45 14.57 -44.63
N ASN A 410 -10.76 15.41 -45.61
CA ASN A 410 -11.74 15.15 -46.66
C ASN A 410 -11.19 14.30 -47.84
N ASN A 411 -10.16 13.48 -47.61
CA ASN A 411 -9.60 12.59 -48.64
C ASN A 411 -10.45 11.31 -48.75
N PHE A 412 -11.55 11.39 -49.49
CA PHE A 412 -12.50 10.29 -49.70
C PHE A 412 -11.89 9.13 -50.51
N THR A 413 -11.26 8.18 -49.83
CA THR A 413 -10.99 6.83 -50.35
C THR A 413 -12.18 5.90 -50.12
N SER A 414 -12.49 5.02 -51.07
CA SER A 414 -13.62 4.09 -50.93
C SER A 414 -13.35 3.03 -49.86
N CYS A 415 -14.28 2.90 -48.92
CA CYS A 415 -14.24 1.89 -47.86
C CYS A 415 -14.43 0.45 -48.38
N SER A 416 -14.79 0.25 -49.66
CA SER A 416 -14.89 -1.08 -50.28
C SER A 416 -13.53 -1.78 -50.46
N ASN A 417 -12.44 -1.02 -50.53
CA ASN A 417 -11.13 -1.52 -50.98
C ASN A 417 -10.06 -1.56 -49.88
N ILE A 418 -10.42 -1.25 -48.61
CA ILE A 418 -9.46 -1.11 -47.51
C ILE A 418 -9.94 -1.91 -46.30
N SER A 419 -9.17 -2.92 -45.89
CA SER A 419 -9.45 -3.77 -44.72
C SER A 419 -9.08 -3.07 -43.41
N ILE A 420 -9.87 -2.07 -43.00
CA ILE A 420 -9.62 -1.28 -41.78
C ILE A 420 -10.19 -1.99 -40.55
N ASN A 421 -9.33 -2.32 -39.59
CA ASN A 421 -9.76 -2.93 -38.34
C ASN A 421 -10.33 -1.88 -37.37
N CYS A 422 -11.64 -1.67 -37.40
CA CYS A 422 -12.37 -0.74 -36.53
C CYS A 422 -12.38 -1.11 -35.03
N LEU A 423 -11.83 -2.27 -34.61
CA LEU A 423 -11.64 -2.57 -33.19
C LEU A 423 -10.53 -1.73 -32.54
N LEU A 424 -9.56 -1.26 -33.32
CA LEU A 424 -8.38 -0.57 -32.79
C LEU A 424 -8.67 0.91 -32.52
N GLU A 425 -8.19 1.40 -31.39
CA GLU A 425 -8.39 2.77 -30.87
C GLU A 425 -8.20 3.86 -31.94
N GLN A 426 -7.05 3.84 -32.63
CA GLN A 426 -6.68 4.81 -33.66
C GLN A 426 -7.55 4.73 -34.94
N ASN A 427 -8.28 3.62 -35.14
CA ASN A 427 -9.13 3.41 -36.31
C ASN A 427 -10.61 3.77 -36.05
N LEU A 428 -11.06 3.87 -34.79
CA LEU A 428 -12.47 4.12 -34.42
C LEU A 428 -13.08 5.32 -35.16
N CYS A 429 -12.25 6.34 -35.42
CA CYS A 429 -12.65 7.61 -36.03
C CYS A 429 -12.27 7.75 -37.52
N HIS A 430 -11.80 6.66 -38.16
CA HIS A 430 -11.66 6.61 -39.61
C HIS A 430 -13.04 6.69 -40.28
N HIS A 431 -13.15 7.28 -41.48
CA HIS A 431 -14.45 7.48 -42.15
C HIS A 431 -15.18 6.20 -42.57
N CYS A 432 -14.53 5.04 -42.44
CA CYS A 432 -15.11 3.71 -42.70
C CYS A 432 -15.62 3.03 -41.41
N CYS A 433 -15.26 3.56 -40.23
CA CYS A 433 -15.65 3.05 -38.94
C CYS A 433 -16.79 3.88 -38.35
N LYS A 434 -17.67 3.25 -37.56
CA LYS A 434 -18.89 3.89 -37.02
C LYS A 434 -18.69 4.47 -35.62
N GLY A 435 -17.51 5.03 -35.35
CA GLY A 435 -17.18 5.66 -34.06
C GLY A 435 -17.19 4.67 -32.92
N ASN A 436 -18.19 4.76 -32.03
CA ASN A 436 -18.38 3.82 -30.93
C ASN A 436 -19.16 2.55 -31.29
N TYR A 437 -19.66 2.40 -32.52
CA TYR A 437 -20.31 1.15 -32.97
C TYR A 437 -19.31 0.24 -33.68
N VAL A 438 -19.05 -0.94 -33.08
CA VAL A 438 -18.01 -1.90 -33.46
C VAL A 438 -18.54 -3.32 -33.23
N ASP A 439 -18.19 -4.27 -34.10
CA ASP A 439 -18.56 -5.70 -34.02
C ASP A 439 -20.05 -5.98 -33.76
N GLY A 440 -20.93 -5.10 -34.26
CA GLY A 440 -22.38 -5.24 -34.13
C GLY A 440 -22.99 -4.66 -32.84
N THR A 441 -22.20 -4.01 -31.99
CA THR A 441 -22.61 -3.43 -30.70
C THR A 441 -21.96 -2.06 -30.43
N TYR A 442 -22.24 -1.44 -29.28
CA TYR A 442 -21.66 -0.16 -28.85
C TYR A 442 -20.62 -0.31 -27.74
N LEU A 443 -19.49 0.37 -27.88
CA LEU A 443 -18.46 0.48 -26.85
C LEU A 443 -18.94 1.35 -25.67
N LEU A 444 -18.48 1.01 -24.46
CA LEU A 444 -18.58 1.90 -23.30
C LEU A 444 -17.46 2.96 -23.34
N PRO A 445 -17.69 4.16 -22.79
CA PRO A 445 -16.64 5.17 -22.58
C PRO A 445 -15.49 4.66 -21.71
N PRO A 446 -14.28 5.25 -21.81
CA PRO A 446 -13.18 4.91 -20.93
C PRO A 446 -13.48 5.28 -19.47
N GLY A 447 -12.78 4.64 -18.53
CA GLY A 447 -12.98 4.82 -17.08
C GLY A 447 -13.91 3.79 -16.43
N MET A 448 -14.30 2.72 -17.12
CA MET A 448 -15.14 1.64 -16.57
C MET A 448 -14.92 0.30 -17.29
N PHE A 449 -15.19 -0.82 -16.61
CA PHE A 449 -15.12 -2.18 -17.16
C PHE A 449 -16.17 -3.09 -16.47
N PRO A 450 -16.60 -4.21 -17.07
CA PRO A 450 -17.59 -5.10 -16.46
C PRO A 450 -16.98 -6.02 -15.38
N LEU A 451 -17.74 -6.28 -14.32
CA LEU A 451 -17.52 -7.41 -13.43
C LEU A 451 -18.13 -8.67 -14.08
N VAL A 452 -17.32 -9.68 -14.31
CA VAL A 452 -17.67 -10.88 -15.11
C VAL A 452 -17.82 -12.16 -14.29
N CYS A 453 -17.49 -12.11 -13.00
CA CYS A 453 -17.56 -13.21 -12.06
C CYS A 453 -18.18 -12.78 -10.72
N PHE A 454 -18.62 -13.74 -9.92
CA PHE A 454 -18.90 -13.48 -8.51
C PHE A 454 -17.58 -13.13 -7.79
N PRO A 455 -17.52 -12.06 -6.97
CA PRO A 455 -16.26 -11.60 -6.39
C PRO A 455 -15.55 -12.70 -5.58
N GLY A 456 -14.33 -13.06 -5.98
CA GLY A 456 -13.56 -14.12 -5.33
C GLY A 456 -13.82 -15.54 -5.85
N LYS A 457 -14.72 -15.73 -6.83
CA LYS A 457 -15.21 -17.06 -7.25
C LYS A 457 -15.00 -17.35 -8.73
N ASN A 458 -14.74 -18.62 -9.06
CA ASN A 458 -14.65 -19.12 -10.44
C ASN A 458 -16.05 -19.41 -11.05
N GLU A 459 -17.00 -18.51 -10.79
CA GLU A 459 -18.39 -18.58 -11.26
C GLU A 459 -18.72 -17.29 -12.04
N THR A 460 -19.32 -17.42 -13.23
CA THR A 460 -19.78 -16.27 -14.03
C THR A 460 -20.90 -15.52 -13.32
N LEU A 461 -20.84 -14.19 -13.30
CA LEU A 461 -21.93 -13.35 -12.79
C LEU A 461 -23.14 -13.44 -13.76
N PRO A 462 -24.37 -13.76 -13.30
CA PRO A 462 -25.53 -13.98 -14.18
C PRO A 462 -26.20 -12.69 -14.66
N MET A 463 -25.63 -11.53 -14.29
CA MET A 463 -26.07 -10.19 -14.68
C MET A 463 -24.84 -9.30 -14.82
N SER A 464 -24.85 -8.37 -15.76
CA SER A 464 -23.73 -7.46 -15.97
C SER A 464 -23.71 -6.38 -14.89
N ALA A 465 -22.66 -6.33 -14.07
CA ALA A 465 -22.36 -5.18 -13.20
C ALA A 465 -21.15 -4.43 -13.77
N ILE A 466 -21.14 -3.10 -13.68
CA ILE A 466 -20.05 -2.25 -14.18
C ILE A 466 -19.28 -1.64 -13.02
N ILE A 467 -17.96 -1.80 -13.06
CA ILE A 467 -17.00 -1.25 -12.12
C ILE A 467 -16.37 0.01 -12.71
N SER A 468 -16.37 1.09 -11.95
CA SER A 468 -15.69 2.34 -12.28
C SER A 468 -15.02 2.95 -11.04
N PRO A 469 -14.22 4.01 -11.19
CA PRO A 469 -13.89 4.91 -10.08
C PRO A 469 -15.15 5.55 -9.49
N PRO A 470 -15.03 6.19 -8.30
CA PRO A 470 -16.09 7.02 -7.75
C PRO A 470 -16.59 8.06 -8.77
N TYR A 471 -17.91 8.19 -8.88
CA TYR A 471 -18.59 9.25 -9.64
C TYR A 471 -18.24 9.31 -11.14
N PHE A 472 -17.83 8.18 -11.74
CA PHE A 472 -17.28 8.09 -13.10
C PHE A 472 -16.10 9.05 -13.36
N SER A 473 -15.32 9.40 -12.33
CA SER A 473 -14.30 10.48 -12.40
C SER A 473 -13.15 10.27 -13.40
N TYR A 474 -12.94 9.06 -13.93
CA TYR A 474 -11.96 8.82 -15.01
C TYR A 474 -12.60 8.95 -16.41
N SER A 475 -13.93 8.94 -16.49
CA SER A 475 -14.69 9.01 -17.74
C SER A 475 -14.87 10.47 -18.25
N PRO A 476 -15.30 10.64 -19.52
CA PRO A 476 -15.65 11.93 -20.09
C PRO A 476 -16.81 12.66 -19.36
N LYS A 477 -16.94 13.97 -19.55
CA LYS A 477 -17.95 14.80 -18.84
C LYS A 477 -19.38 14.36 -19.14
N GLU A 478 -19.64 13.86 -20.34
CA GLU A 478 -20.90 13.30 -20.82
C GLU A 478 -21.36 12.09 -19.98
N VAL A 479 -20.39 11.36 -19.40
CA VAL A 479 -20.64 10.20 -18.52
C VAL A 479 -20.94 10.67 -17.10
N ILE A 480 -20.14 11.61 -16.58
CA ILE A 480 -20.34 12.19 -15.24
C ILE A 480 -21.71 12.90 -15.19
N ASN A 481 -22.04 13.66 -16.23
CA ASN A 481 -23.30 14.38 -16.41
C ASN A 481 -24.50 13.47 -16.80
N SER A 482 -24.34 12.15 -16.81
CA SER A 482 -25.48 11.22 -16.96
C SER A 482 -26.27 11.05 -15.65
N VAL A 483 -25.66 11.39 -14.51
CA VAL A 483 -26.25 11.29 -13.16
C VAL A 483 -26.26 12.67 -12.50
N ILE A 484 -27.35 13.03 -11.84
CA ILE A 484 -27.50 14.26 -11.06
C ILE A 484 -27.24 13.94 -9.58
N GLY A 485 -26.54 14.82 -8.86
CA GLY A 485 -26.25 14.66 -7.42
C GLY A 485 -24.85 14.16 -7.08
N PHE A 486 -24.01 13.84 -8.07
CA PHE A 486 -22.58 13.59 -7.84
C PHE A 486 -21.83 14.85 -7.39
N PRO A 487 -20.87 14.75 -6.44
CA PRO A 487 -20.08 15.88 -5.97
C PRO A 487 -19.12 16.40 -7.06
N GLN A 488 -18.94 17.71 -7.13
CA GLN A 488 -17.92 18.33 -7.98
C GLN A 488 -16.54 18.19 -7.33
N LEU A 489 -15.65 17.41 -7.94
CA LEU A 489 -14.34 17.07 -7.39
C LEU A 489 -13.21 17.78 -8.14
N ASN A 490 -12.48 18.66 -7.43
CA ASN A 490 -11.29 19.34 -7.97
C ASN A 490 -10.12 18.39 -8.24
N VAL A 491 -10.04 17.29 -7.49
CA VAL A 491 -9.01 16.25 -7.63
C VAL A 491 -9.73 14.91 -7.85
N LYS A 492 -9.32 14.17 -8.89
CA LYS A 492 -9.87 12.83 -9.15
C LYS A 492 -9.44 11.86 -8.03
N PRO A 493 -10.34 11.06 -7.44
CA PRO A 493 -9.97 10.07 -6.45
C PRO A 493 -9.18 8.91 -7.07
N SER A 494 -8.15 8.44 -6.38
CA SER A 494 -7.45 7.20 -6.72
C SER A 494 -8.35 5.99 -6.43
N THR A 495 -8.45 5.06 -7.37
CA THR A 495 -9.23 3.81 -7.20
C THR A 495 -8.52 2.79 -6.33
N PHE A 496 -7.19 2.76 -6.38
CA PHE A 496 -6.33 1.98 -5.52
C PHE A 496 -5.14 2.84 -5.09
N THR A 497 -4.78 2.73 -3.82
CA THR A 497 -3.60 3.36 -3.22
C THR A 497 -2.97 2.38 -2.24
N PHE A 498 -1.73 1.98 -2.50
CA PHE A 498 -0.94 1.06 -1.68
C PHE A 498 0.25 1.83 -1.10
N THR A 499 0.24 2.07 0.21
CA THR A 499 1.38 2.64 0.94
C THR A 499 2.25 1.49 1.41
N ARG A 500 3.46 1.36 0.85
CA ARG A 500 4.41 0.27 1.16
C ARG A 500 5.69 0.81 1.81
N GLU A 501 6.34 0.01 2.63
CA GLU A 501 7.71 0.28 3.09
C GLU A 501 8.69 -0.06 1.96
N PRO A 502 9.60 0.85 1.56
CA PRO A 502 10.41 0.68 0.34
C PRO A 502 11.42 -0.47 0.37
N LEU A 503 12.00 -0.84 1.51
CA LEU A 503 13.01 -1.91 1.54
C LEU A 503 12.39 -3.30 1.49
N THR A 504 11.31 -3.51 2.24
CA THR A 504 10.68 -4.82 2.50
C THR A 504 9.45 -5.11 1.64
N GLY A 505 8.92 -4.12 0.92
CA GLY A 505 7.63 -4.24 0.25
C GLY A 505 6.43 -4.41 1.21
N LEU A 506 6.62 -4.28 2.53
CA LEU A 506 5.53 -4.42 3.51
C LEU A 506 4.39 -3.43 3.22
N LEU A 507 3.16 -3.94 3.08
CA LEU A 507 1.98 -3.10 2.94
C LEU A 507 1.62 -2.48 4.30
N LEU A 508 1.72 -1.16 4.40
CA LEU A 508 1.46 -0.40 5.64
C LEU A 508 0.03 0.16 5.69
N GLN A 509 -0.50 0.56 4.54
CA GLN A 509 -1.87 1.03 4.37
C GLN A 509 -2.36 0.74 2.96
N ILE A 510 -3.62 0.38 2.81
CA ILE A 510 -4.33 0.22 1.54
C ILE A 510 -5.62 1.04 1.56
N ASN A 511 -5.88 1.76 0.47
CA ASN A 511 -7.16 2.42 0.23
C ASN A 511 -7.67 2.00 -1.16
N ILE A 512 -8.88 1.47 -1.24
CA ILE A 512 -9.57 1.10 -2.48
C ILE A 512 -10.89 1.86 -2.53
N GLN A 513 -11.22 2.48 -3.66
CA GLN A 513 -12.50 3.16 -3.88
C GLN A 513 -13.05 2.81 -5.27
N LEU A 514 -14.18 2.11 -5.30
CA LEU A 514 -14.81 1.59 -6.52
C LEU A 514 -16.31 1.84 -6.50
N MET A 515 -16.88 2.21 -7.63
CA MET A 515 -18.32 2.36 -7.83
C MET A 515 -18.88 1.15 -8.58
N VAL A 516 -20.02 0.63 -8.11
CA VAL A 516 -20.78 -0.41 -8.79
C VAL A 516 -22.04 0.23 -9.39
N SER A 517 -22.17 0.10 -10.71
CA SER A 517 -23.32 0.56 -11.48
C SER A 517 -23.92 -0.63 -12.25
N PHE A 518 -25.21 -0.55 -12.56
CA PHE A 518 -25.91 -1.58 -13.34
C PHE A 518 -26.46 -1.00 -14.64
N PRO A 519 -26.46 -1.77 -15.75
CA PRO A 519 -27.05 -1.35 -17.00
C PRO A 519 -28.56 -1.15 -16.83
N MET A 520 -29.05 -0.03 -17.34
CA MET A 520 -30.46 0.30 -17.44
C MET A 520 -30.72 0.73 -18.88
N PHE A 521 -31.77 0.18 -19.49
CA PHE A 521 -32.01 0.35 -20.92
C PHE A 521 -33.46 0.18 -21.32
N GLN A 522 -33.81 0.81 -22.43
CA GLN A 522 -35.11 0.70 -23.06
C GLN A 522 -35.21 -0.62 -23.85
N THR A 523 -36.32 -1.35 -23.66
CA THR A 523 -36.65 -2.48 -24.55
C THR A 523 -38.17 -2.65 -24.66
N ASN A 524 -38.62 -3.09 -25.84
CA ASN A 524 -40.03 -3.45 -26.08
C ASN A 524 -40.33 -4.90 -25.67
N GLU A 525 -39.30 -5.69 -25.34
CA GLU A 525 -39.42 -7.09 -24.92
C GLU A 525 -39.95 -7.24 -23.48
N SER A 526 -40.02 -6.14 -22.71
CA SER A 526 -40.62 -6.12 -21.37
C SER A 526 -41.33 -4.79 -21.08
N THR A 527 -42.58 -4.86 -20.66
CA THR A 527 -43.45 -3.74 -20.28
C THR A 527 -42.78 -2.80 -19.29
N ILE A 528 -42.10 -3.34 -18.26
CA ILE A 528 -41.47 -2.54 -17.21
C ILE A 528 -40.23 -1.76 -17.68
N ALA A 529 -39.70 -2.08 -18.87
CA ALA A 529 -38.53 -1.45 -19.48
C ALA A 529 -38.82 -0.57 -20.71
N THR A 530 -40.07 -0.53 -21.19
CA THR A 530 -40.50 0.20 -22.40
C THR A 530 -40.14 1.70 -22.46
N ARG A 531 -39.88 2.36 -21.32
CA ARG A 531 -39.59 3.81 -21.22
C ARG A 531 -38.31 4.15 -20.45
N LEU A 532 -37.54 3.15 -20.03
CA LEU A 532 -36.29 3.35 -19.30
C LEU A 532 -35.25 4.09 -20.17
N PRO A 533 -34.39 4.93 -19.58
CA PRO A 533 -33.24 5.50 -20.27
C PRO A 533 -32.15 4.46 -20.48
N ASN A 534 -31.40 4.61 -21.57
CA ASN A 534 -30.16 3.89 -21.82
C ASN A 534 -29.02 4.57 -21.05
N LEU A 535 -28.69 4.07 -19.86
CA LEU A 535 -27.60 4.58 -19.01
C LEU A 535 -27.07 3.53 -18.02
N MET A 536 -25.94 3.82 -17.37
CA MET A 536 -25.43 3.02 -16.25
C MET A 536 -25.88 3.63 -14.92
N THR A 537 -26.83 3.00 -14.24
CA THR A 537 -27.38 3.52 -12.98
C THR A 537 -26.44 3.17 -11.82
N PRO A 538 -25.85 4.14 -11.11
CA PRO A 538 -25.00 3.87 -9.96
C PRO A 538 -25.85 3.34 -8.80
N MET A 539 -25.36 2.32 -8.10
CA MET A 539 -26.05 1.70 -6.97
C MET A 539 -25.33 1.93 -5.65
N MET A 540 -24.01 1.75 -5.64
CA MET A 540 -23.18 1.97 -4.45
C MET A 540 -21.73 2.28 -4.78
N LEU A 541 -21.06 2.94 -3.83
CA LEU A 541 -19.62 3.01 -3.74
C LEU A 541 -19.12 2.06 -2.65
N ILE A 542 -18.12 1.26 -2.98
CA ILE A 542 -17.33 0.44 -2.07
C ILE A 542 -16.06 1.22 -1.74
N ARG A 543 -15.80 1.45 -0.45
CA ARG A 543 -14.51 1.93 0.06
C ARG A 543 -13.90 0.84 0.94
N VAL A 544 -12.70 0.37 0.62
CA VAL A 544 -11.91 -0.49 1.53
C VAL A 544 -10.77 0.34 2.07
N HIS A 545 -10.65 0.42 3.39
CA HIS A 545 -9.50 0.97 4.07
C HIS A 545 -8.89 -0.13 4.93
N GLY A 546 -7.61 -0.41 4.73
CA GLY A 546 -6.85 -1.30 5.60
C GLY A 546 -5.59 -0.58 6.07
N GLU A 547 -5.25 -0.72 7.34
CA GLU A 547 -3.98 -0.23 7.87
C GLU A 547 -3.31 -1.24 8.79
N LEU A 548 -2.00 -1.10 8.96
CA LEU A 548 -1.22 -1.97 9.82
C LEU A 548 -1.65 -1.80 11.29
N SER A 549 -1.97 -2.92 11.95
CA SER A 549 -2.46 -2.90 13.34
C SER A 549 -1.42 -2.30 14.28
N ASP A 550 -1.87 -1.52 15.27
CA ASP A 550 -0.95 -0.70 16.09
C ASP A 550 0.07 -1.53 16.87
N ASP A 551 -0.29 -2.72 17.37
CA ASP A 551 0.64 -3.64 18.05
C ASP A 551 1.79 -4.08 17.14
N PHE A 552 1.47 -4.49 15.92
CA PHE A 552 2.47 -4.96 14.96
C PHE A 552 3.25 -3.80 14.33
N PHE A 553 2.60 -2.64 14.13
CA PHE A 553 3.29 -1.40 13.79
C PHE A 553 4.33 -1.02 14.86
N ASN A 554 3.96 -1.03 16.15
CA ASN A 554 4.86 -0.71 17.25
C ASN A 554 6.05 -1.68 17.32
N MET A 555 5.81 -2.98 17.08
CA MET A 555 6.87 -3.99 16.97
C MET A 555 7.83 -3.70 15.80
N LEU A 556 7.30 -3.46 14.59
CA LEU A 556 8.12 -3.15 13.41
C LEU A 556 8.88 -1.83 13.57
N PHE A 557 8.24 -0.77 14.06
CA PHE A 557 8.87 0.52 14.29
C PHE A 557 10.01 0.42 15.31
N THR A 558 9.81 -0.39 16.36
CA THR A 558 10.84 -0.65 17.37
C THR A 558 12.04 -1.39 16.75
N ASN A 559 11.79 -2.48 16.03
CA ASN A 559 12.85 -3.35 15.52
C ASN A 559 13.59 -2.76 14.30
N LEU A 560 12.89 -2.06 13.40
CA LEU A 560 13.47 -1.52 12.17
C LEU A 560 14.05 -0.10 12.33
N ILE A 561 13.53 0.71 13.27
CA ILE A 561 13.90 2.13 13.38
C ILE A 561 14.48 2.48 14.75
N LEU A 562 13.83 2.10 15.86
CA LEU A 562 14.32 2.47 17.18
C LEU A 562 15.60 1.73 17.56
N ILE A 563 15.63 0.40 17.50
CA ILE A 563 16.81 -0.40 17.91
C ILE A 563 18.07 -0.01 17.11
N PRO A 564 18.07 0.07 15.77
CA PRO A 564 19.24 0.51 15.00
C PRO A 564 19.68 1.94 15.35
N LYS A 565 18.72 2.84 15.65
CA LYS A 565 19.03 4.20 16.11
C LYS A 565 19.69 4.19 17.49
N TYR A 566 19.13 3.48 18.47
CA TYR A 566 19.71 3.38 19.81
C TYR A 566 21.12 2.75 19.79
N VAL A 567 21.31 1.66 19.05
CA VAL A 567 22.65 1.06 18.82
C VAL A 567 23.60 2.07 18.16
N GLY A 568 23.12 2.86 17.20
CA GLY A 568 23.88 3.94 16.58
C GLY A 568 24.30 5.05 17.55
N TRP A 569 23.44 5.43 18.50
CA TRP A 569 23.76 6.38 19.57
C TRP A 569 24.75 5.81 20.58
N ILE A 570 24.53 4.56 21.04
CA ILE A 570 25.43 3.84 21.95
C ILE A 570 26.84 3.73 21.35
N ARG A 571 26.93 3.42 20.04
CA ARG A 571 28.19 3.42 19.28
C ARG A 571 28.87 4.78 19.32
N ILE A 572 28.14 5.87 19.09
CA ILE A 572 28.70 7.23 19.13
C ILE A 572 29.24 7.55 20.54
N THR A 573 28.49 7.23 21.61
CA THR A 573 28.93 7.50 22.98
C THR A 573 30.16 6.70 23.39
N PHE A 574 30.30 5.43 22.96
CA PHE A 574 31.53 4.66 23.23
C PHE A 574 32.74 5.17 22.44
N ILE A 575 32.54 5.64 21.20
CA ILE A 575 33.62 6.25 20.40
C ILE A 575 34.06 7.58 21.03
N THR A 576 33.13 8.44 21.46
CA THR A 576 33.49 9.71 22.10
C THR A 576 34.15 9.51 23.47
N SER A 577 33.66 8.57 24.29
CA SER A 577 34.32 8.26 25.57
C SER A 577 35.73 7.70 25.38
N GLY A 578 35.94 6.80 24.41
CA GLY A 578 37.27 6.29 24.06
C GLY A 578 38.24 7.39 23.61
N ILE A 579 37.78 8.31 22.77
CA ILE A 579 38.58 9.48 22.34
C ILE A 579 38.90 10.39 23.54
N CYS A 580 37.96 10.67 24.42
CA CYS A 580 38.20 11.47 25.63
C CYS A 580 39.22 10.82 26.57
N ILE A 581 39.19 9.49 26.74
CA ILE A 581 40.17 8.74 27.54
C ILE A 581 41.57 8.83 26.92
N LEU A 582 41.68 8.66 25.59
CA LEU A 582 42.96 8.79 24.87
C LEU A 582 43.53 10.21 24.96
N ILE A 583 42.68 11.25 24.88
CA ILE A 583 43.10 12.65 25.06
C ILE A 583 43.56 12.89 26.51
N ALA A 584 42.83 12.40 27.51
CA ALA A 584 43.21 12.51 28.91
C ALA A 584 44.55 11.81 29.21
N TYR A 585 44.77 10.62 28.64
CA TYR A 585 46.04 9.89 28.73
C TYR A 585 47.19 10.62 28.01
N GLY A 586 46.93 11.21 26.84
CA GLY A 586 47.88 12.06 26.13
C GLY A 586 48.29 13.30 26.93
N ILE A 587 47.34 13.97 27.56
CA ILE A 587 47.60 15.10 28.47
C ILE A 587 48.40 14.64 29.71
N PHE A 588 48.01 13.52 30.33
CA PHE A 588 48.70 12.98 31.51
C PHE A 588 50.15 12.58 31.21
N THR A 589 50.40 11.94 30.07
CA THR A 589 51.75 11.57 29.62
C THR A 589 52.59 12.80 29.24
N LEU A 590 52.01 13.82 28.58
CA LEU A 590 52.67 15.10 28.36
C LEU A 590 53.03 15.81 29.67
N VAL A 591 52.10 15.88 30.64
CA VAL A 591 52.36 16.48 31.96
C VAL A 591 53.49 15.74 32.68
N ARG A 592 53.50 14.40 32.69
CA ARG A 592 54.62 13.61 33.25
C ARG A 592 55.94 13.81 32.51
N TYR A 593 55.91 13.98 31.19
CA TYR A 593 57.11 14.29 30.39
C TYR A 593 57.68 15.67 30.75
N PHE A 594 56.83 16.71 30.84
CA PHE A 594 57.24 18.04 31.29
C PHE A 594 57.77 18.03 32.73
N GLN A 595 57.11 17.31 33.65
CA GLN A 595 57.56 17.16 35.05
C GLN A 595 58.96 16.50 35.13
N LYS A 596 59.19 15.39 34.42
CA LYS A 596 60.53 14.76 34.35
C LYS A 596 61.58 15.67 33.72
N THR A 597 61.20 16.47 32.74
CA THR A 597 62.09 17.46 32.11
C THR A 597 62.44 18.58 33.10
N PHE A 598 61.47 19.07 33.88
CA PHE A 598 61.68 20.08 34.91
C PHE A 598 62.56 19.57 36.07
N GLN A 599 62.40 18.30 36.48
CA GLN A 599 63.29 17.66 37.46
C GLN A 599 64.72 17.40 36.95
N ARG A 600 64.97 17.49 35.63
CA ARG A 600 66.31 17.46 35.05
C ARG A 600 67.01 18.81 35.02
N ILE A 601 66.34 19.90 35.41
CA ILE A 601 66.95 21.22 35.59
C ILE A 601 67.55 21.29 36.99
N ASP A 602 68.88 21.23 37.09
CA ASP A 602 69.58 21.39 38.37
C ASP A 602 69.49 22.84 38.85
N TRP A 603 68.51 23.10 39.72
CA TRP A 603 68.32 24.39 40.37
C TRP A 603 69.51 24.81 41.24
N ASN A 604 70.34 23.89 41.75
CA ASN A 604 71.55 24.27 42.47
C ASN A 604 72.61 24.85 41.52
N TYR A 605 72.68 24.39 40.27
CA TYR A 605 73.54 24.98 39.26
C TYR A 605 73.05 26.38 38.85
N PHE A 606 71.73 26.57 38.70
CA PHE A 606 71.16 27.87 38.35
C PHE A 606 71.31 28.91 39.48
N ILE A 607 70.94 28.57 40.71
CA ILE A 607 71.02 29.47 41.87
C ILE A 607 72.49 29.85 42.18
N ARG A 608 73.44 28.89 42.11
CA ARG A 608 74.87 29.16 42.29
C ARG A 608 75.50 30.04 41.20
N ARG A 609 74.83 30.19 40.05
CA ARG A 609 75.25 31.06 38.95
C ARG A 609 74.65 32.46 39.08
N VAL A 610 73.41 32.58 39.54
CA VAL A 610 72.75 33.88 39.79
C VAL A 610 73.35 34.58 41.02
N SER A 611 73.64 33.87 42.12
CA SER A 611 74.18 34.49 43.34
C SER A 611 75.67 34.87 43.27
N ARG A 612 76.32 34.78 42.10
CA ARG A 612 77.78 34.96 41.96
C ARG A 612 78.20 35.94 40.86
N TYR A 613 77.25 36.68 40.29
CA TYR A 613 77.54 37.87 39.48
C TYR A 613 77.03 39.12 40.19
N SER A 614 78.00 39.88 40.71
CA SER A 614 78.04 41.32 40.99
C SER A 614 76.78 42.13 40.61
N ILE A 615 76.22 43.02 41.44
CA ILE A 615 76.81 43.90 42.46
C ILE A 615 78.10 44.59 41.96
N HIS A 616 77.98 45.48 40.97
CA HIS A 616 78.75 46.73 40.84
C HIS A 616 78.20 47.59 39.68
N VAL A 617 78.49 48.90 39.69
CA VAL A 617 78.15 49.93 38.67
C VAL A 617 76.63 50.23 38.55
N ILE A 618 76.05 51.23 39.24
CA ILE A 618 76.20 52.71 39.20
C ILE A 618 75.30 53.41 38.15
N LEU A 619 74.23 54.03 38.66
CA LEU A 619 73.59 55.35 38.37
C LEU A 619 73.70 56.09 37.00
N HIS A 620 72.62 56.86 36.76
CA HIS A 620 72.49 58.14 36.01
C HIS A 620 72.16 58.17 34.48
N TYR A 621 70.87 58.43 34.20
CA TYR A 621 70.30 59.52 33.38
C TYR A 621 70.62 59.74 31.87
N CYS A 622 69.54 59.64 31.08
CA CYS A 622 69.04 60.60 30.06
C CYS A 622 69.69 60.86 28.67
N PHE A 623 68.77 60.91 27.69
CA PHE A 623 68.62 61.88 26.57
C PHE A 623 69.21 61.64 25.16
N GLN A 624 68.29 61.75 24.18
CA GLN A 624 68.37 62.44 22.87
C GLN A 624 68.88 61.80 21.54
N LYS A 625 67.95 61.79 20.57
CA LYS A 625 68.00 62.39 19.19
C LYS A 625 68.66 61.69 17.95
N THR A 626 67.77 61.16 17.10
CA THR A 626 67.51 61.54 15.66
C THR A 626 68.42 61.18 14.46
N LEU A 627 67.74 61.10 13.29
CA LEU A 627 68.19 61.22 11.87
C LEU A 627 68.85 59.96 11.24
N SER A 628 68.67 59.64 9.94
CA SER A 628 67.76 60.16 8.89
C SER A 628 67.67 59.26 7.61
N ALA A 629 66.77 59.65 6.68
CA ALA A 629 66.62 59.24 5.27
C ALA A 629 66.05 57.83 4.94
N GLY A 630 65.20 57.66 3.91
CA GLY A 630 64.36 58.64 3.19
C GLY A 630 64.04 58.30 1.71
N MET A 631 62.76 58.35 1.29
CA MET A 631 62.29 58.64 -0.09
C MET A 631 60.76 58.93 -0.15
N GLN A 632 60.22 59.23 -1.34
CA GLN A 632 58.98 60.00 -1.62
C GLN A 632 58.32 59.49 -2.95
N ILE A 633 57.11 59.80 -3.47
CA ILE A 633 55.82 60.53 -3.19
C ILE A 633 54.84 60.12 -4.36
N PRO A 634 53.47 60.10 -4.32
CA PRO A 634 52.52 61.12 -3.81
C PRO A 634 51.15 60.57 -3.26
N LYS A 635 50.05 61.30 -3.52
CA LYS A 635 48.58 61.05 -3.45
C LYS A 635 47.92 61.82 -4.65
N PRO A 636 46.58 61.93 -4.92
CA PRO A 636 45.37 61.58 -4.13
C PRO A 636 44.13 61.00 -4.89
N SER A 637 43.00 60.85 -4.16
CA SER A 637 41.55 60.90 -4.56
C SER A 637 41.06 60.11 -5.79
N PHE A 638 40.06 59.22 -5.71
CA PHE A 638 38.66 59.45 -5.29
C PHE A 638 38.06 58.18 -4.61
N GLY A 639 36.75 58.10 -4.34
CA GLY A 639 36.13 56.93 -3.69
C GLY A 639 34.67 56.64 -4.06
N VAL A 640 34.15 55.49 -3.59
CA VAL A 640 32.72 55.10 -3.47
C VAL A 640 32.62 53.90 -2.48
N GLN A 641 31.43 53.64 -1.93
CA GLN A 641 31.10 52.61 -0.92
C GLN A 641 30.72 51.24 -1.55
N PRO A 642 30.22 50.22 -0.81
CA PRO A 642 30.89 49.47 0.27
C PRO A 642 30.68 47.94 0.18
N LEU A 643 31.33 47.15 1.06
CA LEU A 643 30.60 46.22 1.95
C LEU A 643 31.46 45.82 3.17
N LEU A 644 30.81 45.49 4.28
CA LEU A 644 31.45 45.06 5.54
C LEU A 644 31.29 43.53 5.71
N LEU A 645 32.28 42.86 6.32
CA LEU A 645 32.23 42.55 7.76
C LEU A 645 33.50 41.83 8.27
N HIS A 646 34.22 42.52 9.16
CA HIS A 646 35.06 41.91 10.19
C HIS A 646 34.44 42.28 11.55
N ILE A 647 34.57 41.41 12.55
CA ILE A 647 34.72 41.78 13.97
C ILE A 647 35.22 40.55 14.74
N ASN A 648 36.12 40.78 15.70
CA ASN A 648 36.46 39.86 16.78
C ASN A 648 37.06 40.71 17.93
N VAL A 649 37.36 40.09 19.09
CA VAL A 649 38.16 40.64 20.22
C VAL A 649 37.42 41.43 21.33
N VAL A 650 37.05 40.68 22.39
CA VAL A 650 37.31 40.93 23.85
C VAL A 650 36.36 41.79 24.71
N THR A 651 36.37 41.44 26.01
CA THR A 651 35.50 41.78 27.16
C THR A 651 36.02 42.95 28.03
N PRO A 652 35.30 43.37 29.11
CA PRO A 652 35.83 43.04 30.45
C PRO A 652 34.83 42.83 31.64
N PHE A 653 35.18 41.86 32.51
CA PHE A 653 35.12 41.81 33.99
C PHE A 653 33.96 42.35 34.89
N ILE A 654 33.28 41.39 35.56
CA ILE A 654 32.99 41.24 37.02
C ILE A 654 32.24 42.34 37.83
N ARG A 655 31.12 41.92 38.46
CA ARG A 655 30.83 42.08 39.93
C ARG A 655 29.77 41.08 40.43
N TYR A 656 29.92 40.63 41.68
CA TYR A 656 28.99 39.82 42.51
C TYR A 656 28.28 40.74 43.55
N PRO A 657 27.21 40.38 44.33
CA PRO A 657 27.07 39.10 45.06
C PRO A 657 25.65 38.50 45.37
N LEU A 658 25.67 37.23 45.79
CA LEU A 658 24.85 36.53 46.82
C LEU A 658 23.41 37.00 47.19
N ARG A 659 22.43 36.09 47.06
CA ARG A 659 21.52 35.66 48.16
C ARG A 659 20.87 34.29 47.88
N GLN A 660 20.12 33.74 48.85
CA GLN A 660 19.80 32.30 48.98
C GLN A 660 18.30 31.94 48.83
N PHE A 661 18.02 30.62 48.82
CA PHE A 661 16.77 29.89 49.13
C PHE A 661 15.82 29.45 47.99
N LYS A 662 15.97 28.17 47.58
CA LYS A 662 15.02 27.05 47.83
C LYS A 662 13.50 27.33 47.75
N ILE A 663 12.76 26.64 46.85
CA ILE A 663 11.75 25.58 47.13
C ILE A 663 10.91 25.15 45.90
N ALA A 664 10.38 23.92 45.96
CA ALA A 664 9.26 23.31 45.21
C ALA A 664 9.41 22.92 43.72
N VAL A 665 9.13 21.64 43.48
CA VAL A 665 8.61 21.07 42.22
C VAL A 665 7.08 21.11 42.27
N VAL A 666 6.41 21.27 41.13
CA VAL A 666 5.01 20.86 40.93
C VAL A 666 4.95 20.02 39.64
N PRO A 667 4.39 18.80 39.66
CA PRO A 667 4.30 17.94 38.48
C PRO A 667 2.98 18.11 37.71
N ILE A 668 3.03 17.72 36.42
CA ILE A 668 1.90 17.22 35.62
C ILE A 668 2.42 15.98 34.87
#